data_AF-A0A4D6KHD6-F1
#
_entry.id   AF-A0A4D6KHD6-F1
#
_cell.length_a   1.000
_cell.length_b   1.000
_cell.length_c   1.000
_cell.angle_alpha   90.00
_cell.angle_beta   90.00
_cell.angle_gamma   90.00
#
_symmetry.space_group_name_H-M   'P 1'
#
loop_
_entity.id
_entity.type
_entity.pdbx_description
1 polymer ?
#
loop_
_entity_poly.entity_id
_entity_poly.type
_entity_poly.pdbx_seq_one_letter_code
_entity_poly.pdbx_strand_id
1 'polypeptide(L)'
;MGYRNALLFRWSRRDRLTIVVVAVTAAFLVGTALLLFTATTYSETFAEPLSNAGTISYETADGDRPASTERRVVLPLTTASIDGKSAPVVGIPPDAPRVIQNGSASWQQGRLPAMPSDADARGPVSRQRTRTLSGPDGQVTLSVVPRERSNSFLQPTWYVANASVVDAIGTTGYLVIDRDSEADSGNAIPETGVPLVSALLYVLGGIEQVLWALSIAVAAGGLLVLVVVYSVTRMSVRDRTEAISVIRSTGAPGWHVGLLFTARAALLVAVGVAIGYAGGLIAIKAIVNAAVYLGLPIALDVTVTGGSVGVVGGIAGLLVGMGVVAGAIAAYPAASRPPATLGHRRARLQSSTGASGGRLARLRSILKPTLLSWRSLVPTAATLSVFALTVLLVVAIAGLASPLGGDAGGTGTITEADAPHPLNSRLDADYARALTASGTPASPEIIYAQVRDGQPYMAHGADYEMFANVTNATVVEGRTPATADEAVVGTDLARTLDLSVGDTVTLGGSVAPGVRQFEVVGAYDAHGTLDDLLVVPLRSSWGLATARGQVHMIRVAGDVPSGAESGTPVGGESTDQTGLAITEFTGPETVTQGENITLSVTVRNFGDTAGSRAVPVEYGNQRANRTVSVPAGGQTTVEVTVVAEQTGEVRARTGEYTHTVTVVSPNAIRIPAELPGTAPPGSGLYVPVVDGTGDPVTDAAVTVDGVTVQTRDEGVAVVPLPRTEGNYTITAQHENRTATHALRIVAGSERRLSGRLDVSPQSGNALTSPTVTVELGNPWQQQLTRTITVVGPTGTRERQVTLSPGNGTRSEFTAAAGARTQPGEYAFRLSSNGTQLATADYTVTGDERLAAAVASSGQYASGTTIERSVEGVFGNVQLVLVALVVLAGLSTVGSTTATFAQAVHARRQSIGIHRSVGATHGQILRIVLGDVVRIAVPAALLAVAVGVAAMLALNRAGWLVFFGFRLSTPTPPLVLVGLALAGVGLAVLGALAATVPYLTASPVSLLPAGDRVQLPTAERGRQSDGREQRPPPDASDDD
;
A
#
# COMPACT_ATOMS: atom_id res chain seq x y z
N MET A 1 -66.69 -12.10 -11.36
CA MET A 1 -65.27 -11.77 -11.10
C MET A 1 -64.63 -11.23 -12.38
N GLY A 2 -64.18 -9.96 -12.39
CA GLY A 2 -63.77 -9.27 -13.61
C GLY A 2 -62.44 -9.75 -14.22
N TYR A 3 -62.27 -9.58 -15.53
CA TYR A 3 -61.06 -9.95 -16.28
C TYR A 3 -59.76 -9.37 -15.70
N ARG A 4 -59.85 -8.23 -14.99
CA ARG A 4 -58.74 -7.56 -14.29
C ARG A 4 -58.06 -8.47 -13.26
N ASN A 5 -58.82 -9.10 -12.36
CA ASN A 5 -58.25 -10.02 -11.35
C ASN A 5 -57.65 -11.28 -11.99
N ALA A 6 -58.26 -11.77 -13.08
CA ALA A 6 -57.75 -12.92 -13.81
C ALA A 6 -56.46 -12.63 -14.60
N LEU A 7 -56.23 -11.38 -15.03
CA LEU A 7 -55.00 -10.97 -15.69
C LEU A 7 -53.87 -10.68 -14.69
N LEU A 8 -54.19 -10.09 -13.53
CA LEU A 8 -53.22 -9.67 -12.52
C LEU A 8 -52.75 -10.82 -11.59
N PHE A 9 -53.67 -11.61 -11.02
CA PHE A 9 -53.37 -12.53 -9.91
C PHE A 9 -53.35 -14.02 -10.28
N ARG A 10 -53.89 -14.42 -11.44
CA ARG A 10 -53.77 -15.81 -11.92
C ARG A 10 -52.38 -16.06 -12.51
N TRP A 11 -51.45 -16.38 -11.61
CA TRP A 11 -50.08 -16.75 -11.93
C TRP A 11 -49.96 -18.20 -12.36
N SER A 12 -49.35 -18.40 -13.52
CA SER A 12 -48.95 -19.70 -14.03
C SER A 12 -47.69 -20.21 -13.31
N ARG A 13 -47.36 -21.50 -13.50
CA ARG A 13 -46.05 -22.04 -13.06
C ARG A 13 -44.87 -21.25 -13.62
N ARG A 14 -45.00 -20.62 -14.80
CA ARG A 14 -43.93 -19.79 -15.41
C ARG A 14 -43.74 -18.46 -14.68
N ASP A 15 -44.83 -17.84 -14.21
CA ASP A 15 -44.75 -16.62 -13.40
C ASP A 15 -44.06 -16.90 -12.06
N ARG A 16 -44.36 -18.04 -11.42
CA ARG A 16 -43.68 -18.48 -10.19
C ARG A 16 -42.18 -18.71 -10.38
N LEU A 17 -41.77 -19.30 -11.51
CA LEU A 17 -40.35 -19.44 -11.84
C LEU A 17 -39.66 -18.08 -12.02
N THR A 18 -40.37 -17.08 -12.56
CA THR A 18 -39.85 -15.71 -12.71
C THR A 18 -39.64 -15.05 -11.35
N ILE A 19 -40.58 -15.23 -10.42
CA ILE A 19 -40.45 -14.79 -9.02
C ILE A 19 -39.19 -15.40 -8.40
N VAL A 20 -38.92 -16.69 -8.63
CA VAL A 20 -37.71 -17.35 -8.12
C VAL A 20 -36.44 -16.72 -8.71
N VAL A 21 -36.37 -16.47 -10.03
CA VAL A 21 -35.18 -15.81 -10.64
C VAL A 21 -34.93 -14.44 -10.02
N VAL A 22 -35.98 -13.63 -9.91
CA VAL A 22 -35.90 -12.30 -9.32
C VAL A 22 -35.47 -12.41 -7.85
N ALA A 23 -36.01 -13.39 -7.12
CA ALA A 23 -35.66 -13.62 -5.72
C ALA A 23 -34.18 -13.99 -5.54
N VAL A 24 -33.62 -14.90 -6.34
CA VAL A 24 -32.19 -15.24 -6.17
C VAL A 24 -31.28 -14.08 -6.64
N THR A 25 -31.68 -13.33 -7.67
CA THR A 25 -30.93 -12.13 -8.09
C THR A 25 -30.96 -11.04 -7.01
N ALA A 26 -32.13 -10.78 -6.42
CA ALA A 26 -32.28 -9.84 -5.33
C ALA A 26 -31.56 -10.31 -4.07
N ALA A 27 -31.59 -11.61 -3.75
CA ALA A 27 -30.83 -12.19 -2.63
C ALA A 27 -29.32 -11.99 -2.78
N PHE A 28 -28.78 -12.20 -3.99
CA PHE A 28 -27.39 -11.93 -4.30
C PHE A 28 -27.03 -10.45 -4.13
N LEU A 29 -27.81 -9.53 -4.72
CA LEU A 29 -27.52 -8.09 -4.65
C LEU A 29 -27.67 -7.54 -3.23
N VAL A 30 -28.75 -7.90 -2.52
CA VAL A 30 -28.98 -7.48 -1.13
C VAL A 30 -27.91 -8.08 -0.22
N GLY A 31 -27.56 -9.35 -0.39
CA GLY A 31 -26.50 -9.99 0.38
C GLY A 31 -25.15 -9.30 0.16
N THR A 32 -24.79 -9.05 -1.10
CA THR A 32 -23.57 -8.32 -1.47
C THR A 32 -23.55 -6.92 -0.84
N ALA A 33 -24.65 -6.17 -0.94
CA ALA A 33 -24.77 -4.83 -0.37
C ALA A 33 -24.64 -4.83 1.15
N LEU A 34 -25.25 -5.80 1.84
CA LEU A 34 -25.14 -5.93 3.29
C LEU A 34 -23.73 -6.32 3.73
N LEU A 35 -23.04 -7.23 3.04
CA LEU A 35 -21.63 -7.56 3.33
C LEU A 35 -20.73 -6.34 3.21
N LEU A 36 -20.89 -5.58 2.11
CA LEU A 36 -20.13 -4.36 1.88
C LEU A 36 -20.44 -3.31 2.95
N PHE A 37 -21.71 -3.15 3.33
CA PHE A 37 -22.10 -2.17 4.35
C PHE A 37 -21.58 -2.56 5.74
N THR A 38 -21.64 -3.83 6.11
CA THR A 38 -21.03 -4.31 7.36
C THR A 38 -19.54 -4.03 7.37
N ALA A 39 -18.82 -4.22 6.25
CA ALA A 39 -17.43 -3.81 6.15
C ALA A 39 -17.26 -2.28 6.38
N THR A 40 -18.12 -1.43 5.82
CA THR A 40 -18.01 0.02 6.02
C THR A 40 -18.24 0.49 7.46
N THR A 41 -19.19 -0.10 8.21
CA THR A 41 -19.53 0.37 9.57
C THR A 41 -18.40 0.14 10.58
N TYR A 42 -17.54 -0.85 10.37
CA TYR A 42 -16.32 -1.04 11.17
C TYR A 42 -15.22 -0.02 10.85
N SER A 43 -15.27 0.63 9.69
CA SER A 43 -14.30 1.69 9.33
C SER A 43 -14.60 3.02 10.04
N GLU A 44 -15.83 3.24 10.52
CA GLU A 44 -16.19 4.47 11.24
C GLU A 44 -15.48 4.61 12.59
N THR A 45 -14.96 3.52 13.17
CA THR A 45 -14.13 3.58 14.38
C THR A 45 -12.80 4.29 14.15
N PHE A 46 -12.33 4.42 12.90
CA PHE A 46 -11.16 5.24 12.54
C PHE A 46 -11.47 6.75 12.49
N ALA A 47 -12.76 7.15 12.46
CA ALA A 47 -13.19 8.48 12.05
C ALA A 47 -13.45 9.49 13.18
N GLU A 48 -13.82 9.02 14.38
CA GLU A 48 -14.22 9.90 15.50
C GLU A 48 -13.23 11.04 15.83
N PRO A 49 -11.89 10.85 15.74
CA PRO A 49 -10.95 11.93 16.03
C PRO A 49 -10.46 12.75 14.81
N LEU A 50 -10.92 12.46 13.58
CA LEU A 50 -10.43 13.07 12.32
C LEU A 50 -11.47 13.90 11.55
N SER A 51 -12.65 14.16 12.13
CA SER A 51 -13.67 15.04 11.53
C SER A 51 -13.18 16.50 11.49
N ASN A 52 -13.41 17.19 10.37
CA ASN A 52 -12.95 18.54 9.98
C ASN A 52 -11.77 18.53 8.99
N ALA A 53 -12.08 18.68 7.70
CA ALA A 53 -11.11 18.84 6.63
C ALA A 53 -11.31 20.14 5.83
N GLY A 54 -10.52 21.16 6.17
CA GLY A 54 -10.32 22.34 5.35
C GLY A 54 -9.51 21.94 4.13
N THR A 55 -9.77 22.58 3.01
CA THR A 55 -9.20 22.20 1.73
C THR A 55 -8.19 23.25 1.30
N ILE A 56 -7.13 22.81 0.64
CA ILE A 56 -6.09 23.68 0.08
C ILE A 56 -5.98 23.40 -1.41
N SER A 57 -6.13 24.43 -2.22
CA SER A 57 -5.73 24.41 -3.62
C SER A 57 -4.50 25.29 -3.84
N TYR A 58 -3.76 24.98 -4.90
CA TYR A 58 -2.68 25.82 -5.40
C TYR A 58 -3.08 26.42 -6.73
N GLU A 59 -2.89 27.73 -6.86
CA GLU A 59 -3.17 28.48 -8.08
C GLU A 59 -1.91 29.24 -8.51
N THR A 60 -1.57 29.17 -9.80
CA THR A 60 -0.42 29.90 -10.37
C THR A 60 -0.72 31.39 -10.50
N ALA A 61 0.32 32.23 -10.45
CA ALA A 61 0.16 33.69 -10.56
C ALA A 61 -0.16 34.20 -11.98
N ASP A 62 -0.24 33.32 -12.99
CA ASP A 62 -0.59 33.68 -14.38
C ASP A 62 -2.05 34.13 -14.57
N GLY A 63 -2.91 33.92 -13.56
CA GLY A 63 -4.31 34.34 -13.54
C GLY A 63 -4.61 35.54 -12.64
N ASP A 64 -5.88 35.94 -12.55
CA ASP A 64 -6.32 36.96 -11.60
C ASP A 64 -6.08 36.49 -10.15
N ARG A 65 -5.63 37.40 -9.28
CA ARG A 65 -5.41 37.10 -7.85
C ARG A 65 -6.70 36.53 -7.24
N PRO A 66 -6.67 35.36 -6.58
CA PRO A 66 -7.84 34.78 -5.95
C PRO A 66 -8.43 35.72 -4.90
N ALA A 67 -9.76 35.87 -4.89
CA ALA A 67 -10.44 36.75 -3.94
C ALA A 67 -10.34 36.20 -2.51
N SER A 68 -9.78 37.00 -1.60
CA SER A 68 -9.86 36.73 -0.15
C SER A 68 -11.26 37.04 0.34
N THR A 69 -11.88 36.11 1.08
CA THR A 69 -13.21 36.30 1.69
C THR A 69 -13.19 35.78 3.12
N GLU A 70 -14.24 36.02 3.91
CA GLU A 70 -14.34 35.44 5.27
C GLU A 70 -14.21 33.90 5.29
N ARG A 71 -14.52 33.25 4.16
CA ARG A 71 -14.51 31.80 3.95
C ARG A 71 -13.28 31.28 3.19
N ARG A 72 -12.43 32.16 2.66
CA ARG A 72 -11.29 31.79 1.80
C ARG A 72 -10.06 32.59 2.20
N VAL A 73 -9.02 31.90 2.67
CA VAL A 73 -7.75 32.52 3.05
C VAL A 73 -6.73 32.31 1.93
N VAL A 74 -6.19 33.39 1.38
CA VAL A 74 -5.25 33.34 0.25
C VAL A 74 -3.85 33.73 0.72
N LEU A 75 -2.91 32.78 0.63
CA LEU A 75 -1.52 33.00 1.02
C LEU A 75 -0.64 33.13 -0.25
N PRO A 76 -0.09 34.31 -0.56
CA PRO A 76 0.84 34.43 -1.68
C PRO A 76 2.12 33.63 -1.42
N LEU A 77 2.61 32.97 -2.45
CA LEU A 77 3.80 32.13 -2.45
C LEU A 77 4.78 32.62 -3.51
N THR A 78 6.07 32.55 -3.20
CA THR A 78 7.15 32.77 -4.16
C THR A 78 8.34 31.86 -3.88
N THR A 79 9.18 31.66 -4.89
CA THR A 79 10.49 31.02 -4.72
C THR A 79 11.57 32.10 -4.81
N ALA A 80 12.29 32.33 -3.71
CA ALA A 80 13.33 33.35 -3.64
C ALA A 80 14.72 32.72 -3.50
N SER A 81 15.74 33.36 -4.08
CA SER A 81 17.14 33.03 -3.84
C SER A 81 17.64 33.67 -2.55
N ILE A 82 18.17 32.84 -1.65
CA ILE A 82 18.70 33.20 -0.32
C ILE A 82 20.07 32.53 -0.17
N ASP A 83 21.13 33.31 0.01
CA ASP A 83 22.53 32.82 -0.01
C ASP A 83 22.88 31.97 -1.25
N GLY A 84 22.29 32.28 -2.40
CA GLY A 84 22.50 31.52 -3.65
C GLY A 84 21.75 30.18 -3.71
N LYS A 85 20.83 29.91 -2.78
CA LYS A 85 19.94 28.74 -2.80
C LYS A 85 18.49 29.17 -2.93
N SER A 86 17.71 28.47 -3.75
CA SER A 86 16.27 28.68 -3.86
C SER A 86 15.56 28.18 -2.61
N ALA A 87 14.62 28.98 -2.10
CA ALA A 87 13.78 28.63 -0.97
C ALA A 87 12.35 29.19 -1.15
N PRO A 88 11.32 28.42 -0.76
CA PRO A 88 9.95 28.90 -0.76
C PRO A 88 9.72 29.93 0.35
N VAL A 89 8.99 31.00 -0.01
CA VAL A 89 8.59 32.09 0.87
C VAL A 89 7.08 32.23 0.78
N VAL A 90 6.39 32.07 1.90
CA VAL A 90 4.94 32.24 2.01
C VAL A 90 4.60 33.49 2.79
N GLY A 91 3.69 34.28 2.23
CA GLY A 91 3.20 35.51 2.81
C GLY A 91 1.94 35.26 3.62
N ILE A 92 1.90 35.74 4.86
CA ILE A 92 0.70 35.68 5.71
C ILE A 92 0.00 37.04 5.66
N PRO A 93 -1.24 37.10 5.15
CA PRO A 93 -2.08 38.29 5.23
C PRO A 93 -2.33 38.72 6.69
N PRO A 94 -2.40 40.03 6.99
CA PRO A 94 -2.58 40.52 8.36
C PRO A 94 -3.94 40.12 8.96
N ASP A 95 -4.94 39.88 8.13
CA ASP A 95 -6.30 39.45 8.45
C ASP A 95 -6.46 37.92 8.49
N ALA A 96 -5.39 37.16 8.20
CA ALA A 96 -5.46 35.71 8.21
C ALA A 96 -5.72 35.14 9.62
N PRO A 97 -6.68 34.21 9.78
CA PRO A 97 -6.97 33.59 11.06
C PRO A 97 -5.79 32.75 11.55
N ARG A 98 -5.45 32.85 12.84
CA ARG A 98 -4.33 32.05 13.41
C ARG A 98 -4.61 30.55 13.43
N VAL A 99 -5.87 30.13 13.53
CA VAL A 99 -6.29 28.73 13.61
C VAL A 99 -7.29 28.46 12.50
N ILE A 100 -6.99 27.46 11.66
CA ILE A 100 -7.92 26.93 10.68
C ILE A 100 -8.73 25.82 11.35
N GLN A 101 -9.86 26.18 11.95
CA GLN A 101 -10.69 25.23 12.73
C GLN A 101 -11.06 24.00 11.90
N ASN A 102 -11.51 24.22 10.66
CA ASN A 102 -11.91 23.13 9.79
C ASN A 102 -10.72 22.33 9.25
N GLY A 103 -9.46 22.77 9.41
CA GLY A 103 -8.25 22.04 8.98
C GLY A 103 -7.43 21.48 10.15
N SER A 104 -8.09 21.10 11.23
CA SER A 104 -7.48 20.64 12.49
C SER A 104 -7.86 19.19 12.79
N ALA A 105 -6.91 18.38 13.25
CA ALA A 105 -7.19 17.08 13.84
C ALA A 105 -7.54 17.25 15.34
N SER A 106 -8.29 16.31 15.93
CA SER A 106 -8.68 16.38 17.36
C SER A 106 -7.48 16.49 18.32
N TRP A 107 -6.32 15.95 17.94
CA TRP A 107 -5.08 16.03 18.72
C TRP A 107 -4.12 17.15 18.27
N GLN A 108 -4.37 17.81 17.13
CA GLN A 108 -3.49 18.84 16.60
C GLN A 108 -4.24 19.90 15.76
N GLN A 109 -4.16 21.15 16.21
CA GLN A 109 -4.73 22.30 15.49
C GLN A 109 -3.89 22.68 14.25
N GLY A 110 -4.55 22.92 13.13
CA GLY A 110 -3.96 23.52 11.93
C GLY A 110 -3.72 25.02 12.13
N ARG A 111 -2.51 25.39 12.58
CA ARG A 111 -2.16 26.79 12.89
C ARG A 111 -1.32 27.47 11.82
N LEU A 112 -1.65 28.72 11.52
CA LEU A 112 -0.74 29.59 10.79
C LEU A 112 0.36 30.12 11.76
N PRO A 113 1.61 30.22 11.30
CA PRO A 113 2.70 30.80 12.09
C PRO A 113 2.38 32.24 12.50
N ALA A 114 2.62 32.56 13.77
CA ALA A 114 2.51 33.94 14.24
C ALA A 114 3.70 34.76 13.71
N MET A 115 3.42 35.93 13.13
CA MET A 115 4.48 36.88 12.78
C MET A 115 5.23 37.34 14.05
N PRO A 116 6.57 37.40 14.02
CA PRO A 116 7.37 37.86 15.15
C PRO A 116 7.14 39.37 15.38
N SER A 117 7.24 39.82 16.63
CA SER A 117 7.08 41.24 16.99
C SER A 117 8.37 42.04 16.82
N ASP A 118 9.52 41.37 16.81
CA ASP A 118 10.89 41.91 16.85
C ASP A 118 11.73 41.54 15.61
N ALA A 119 11.09 40.98 14.58
CA ALA A 119 11.72 40.59 13.32
C ALA A 119 10.71 40.65 12.17
N ASP A 120 11.19 40.57 10.93
CA ASP A 120 10.35 40.75 9.73
C ASP A 120 9.81 39.41 9.19
N ALA A 121 10.51 38.30 9.47
CA ALA A 121 10.14 36.98 8.98
C ALA A 121 10.62 35.86 9.90
N ARG A 122 10.05 34.67 9.71
CA ARG A 122 10.53 33.41 10.30
C ARG A 122 11.10 32.51 9.22
N GLY A 123 12.12 31.74 9.54
CA GLY A 123 12.69 30.80 8.58
C GLY A 123 13.60 29.75 9.22
N PRO A 124 14.21 28.88 8.41
CA PRO A 124 15.12 27.82 8.85
C PRO A 124 16.49 28.38 9.29
N VAL A 125 16.50 29.24 10.31
CA VAL A 125 17.72 29.80 10.93
C VAL A 125 17.84 29.33 12.37
N SER A 126 19.06 29.15 12.87
CA SER A 126 19.32 28.72 14.25
C SER A 126 19.27 29.84 15.28
N ARG A 127 19.46 31.09 14.83
CA ARG A 127 19.37 32.32 15.62
C ARG A 127 18.93 33.47 14.71
N GLN A 128 18.46 34.56 15.29
CA GLN A 128 18.10 35.76 14.55
C GLN A 128 19.26 36.24 13.68
N ARG A 129 19.02 36.44 12.38
CA ARG A 129 20.00 36.95 11.41
C ARG A 129 19.32 37.67 10.26
N THR A 130 20.02 38.65 9.69
CA THR A 130 19.60 39.33 8.48
C THR A 130 19.80 38.44 7.25
N ARG A 131 18.79 38.35 6.39
CA ARG A 131 18.80 37.60 5.11
C ARG A 131 18.28 38.48 3.99
N THR A 132 18.91 38.38 2.83
CA THR A 132 18.42 39.03 1.61
C THR A 132 17.68 38.00 0.77
N LEU A 133 16.40 38.24 0.53
CA LEU A 133 15.51 37.42 -0.31
C LEU A 133 15.44 38.08 -1.69
N SER A 134 15.78 37.33 -2.73
CA SER A 134 15.74 37.81 -4.12
C SER A 134 14.71 37.00 -4.90
N GLY A 135 13.58 37.61 -5.22
CA GLY A 135 12.53 36.99 -6.04
C GLY A 135 12.54 37.49 -7.49
N PRO A 136 11.54 37.13 -8.29
CA PRO A 136 11.44 37.51 -9.70
C PRO A 136 11.38 39.02 -9.95
N ASP A 137 10.66 39.75 -9.09
CA ASP A 137 10.34 41.19 -9.31
C ASP A 137 11.21 42.12 -8.46
N GLY A 138 11.94 41.59 -7.49
CA GLY A 138 12.73 42.42 -6.59
C GLY A 138 13.50 41.67 -5.52
N GLN A 139 14.21 42.45 -4.70
CA GLN A 139 15.02 41.94 -3.60
C GLN A 139 14.74 42.73 -2.32
N VAL A 140 14.56 42.01 -1.20
CA VAL A 140 14.28 42.61 0.12
C VAL A 140 15.20 42.00 1.17
N THR A 141 15.74 42.83 2.06
CA THR A 141 16.55 42.40 3.19
C THR A 141 15.70 42.39 4.46
N LEU A 142 15.62 41.23 5.12
CA LEU A 142 14.75 40.98 6.27
C LEU A 142 15.55 40.46 7.48
N SER A 143 15.13 40.87 8.67
CA SER A 143 15.50 40.23 9.93
C SER A 143 14.71 38.92 10.07
N VAL A 144 15.40 37.77 10.05
CA VAL A 144 14.78 36.45 10.12
C VAL A 144 15.08 35.79 11.46
N VAL A 145 14.04 35.36 12.17
CA VAL A 145 14.16 34.57 13.41
C VAL A 145 13.87 33.08 13.17
N PRO A 146 14.33 32.19 14.06
CA PRO A 146 14.01 30.77 13.97
C PRO A 146 12.50 30.51 13.93
N ARG A 147 12.10 29.49 13.17
CA ARG A 147 10.76 28.90 13.30
C ARG A 147 10.56 28.41 14.73
N GLU A 148 9.45 28.78 15.35
CA GLU A 148 9.04 28.14 16.60
C GLU A 148 8.81 26.64 16.37
N ARG A 149 9.08 25.80 17.38
CA ARG A 149 8.64 24.39 17.39
C ARG A 149 7.12 24.29 17.60
N SER A 150 6.36 25.17 16.94
CA SER A 150 4.91 25.23 17.05
C SER A 150 4.26 24.34 15.99
N ASN A 151 3.06 23.83 16.31
CA ASN A 151 2.25 22.93 15.48
C ASN A 151 1.64 23.65 14.25
N SER A 152 2.46 24.36 13.47
CA SER A 152 2.02 24.96 12.21
C SER A 152 1.96 23.92 11.11
N PHE A 153 0.94 24.00 10.25
CA PHE A 153 0.81 23.12 9.08
C PHE A 153 1.76 23.51 7.92
N LEU A 154 2.39 24.68 8.00
CA LEU A 154 3.40 25.13 7.03
C LEU A 154 4.77 24.53 7.38
N GLN A 155 5.54 24.19 6.35
CA GLN A 155 6.82 23.51 6.54
C GLN A 155 7.83 24.35 7.34
N PRO A 156 8.64 23.71 8.22
CA PRO A 156 9.70 24.40 8.94
C PRO A 156 10.83 24.94 8.05
N THR A 157 10.95 24.44 6.82
CA THR A 157 11.96 24.88 5.84
C THR A 157 11.55 26.13 5.07
N TRP A 158 10.27 26.49 5.10
CA TRP A 158 9.75 27.65 4.38
C TRP A 158 10.01 28.93 5.15
N TYR A 159 10.33 29.99 4.42
CA TYR A 159 10.34 31.33 4.98
C TYR A 159 8.91 31.84 5.06
N VAL A 160 8.57 32.47 6.18
CA VAL A 160 7.24 33.02 6.44
C VAL A 160 7.38 34.49 6.75
N ALA A 161 6.80 35.32 5.91
CA ALA A 161 6.83 36.77 6.01
C ALA A 161 5.42 37.35 5.91
N ASN A 162 5.28 38.68 6.00
CA ASN A 162 4.01 39.34 5.68
C ASN A 162 3.71 39.17 4.17
N ALA A 163 2.44 39.05 3.80
CA ALA A 163 2.01 39.00 2.40
C ALA A 163 2.61 40.13 1.54
N SER A 164 2.76 41.34 2.09
CA SER A 164 3.37 42.48 1.38
C SER A 164 4.83 42.26 0.96
N VAL A 165 5.58 41.42 1.69
CA VAL A 165 6.96 41.08 1.35
C VAL A 165 7.01 40.20 0.11
N VAL A 166 6.12 39.21 0.03
CA VAL A 166 6.01 38.32 -1.13
C VAL A 166 5.55 39.10 -2.36
N ASP A 167 4.54 39.95 -2.19
CA ASP A 167 4.07 40.85 -3.26
C ASP A 167 5.18 41.80 -3.75
N ALA A 168 6.15 42.18 -2.90
CA ALA A 168 7.27 43.06 -3.25
C ALA A 168 8.44 42.37 -3.96
N ILE A 169 8.68 41.07 -3.71
CA ILE A 169 9.73 40.30 -4.38
C ILE A 169 9.21 39.50 -5.59
N GLY A 170 7.89 39.47 -5.78
CA GLY A 170 7.20 38.87 -6.92
C GLY A 170 6.53 37.56 -6.56
N THR A 171 5.21 37.49 -6.72
CA THR A 171 4.39 36.33 -6.39
C THR A 171 4.38 35.35 -7.55
N THR A 172 4.70 34.07 -7.30
CA THR A 172 4.67 33.02 -8.33
C THR A 172 3.44 32.11 -8.24
N GLY A 173 2.73 32.13 -7.10
CA GLY A 173 1.44 31.46 -6.96
C GLY A 173 0.75 31.78 -5.63
N TYR A 174 -0.36 31.10 -5.37
CA TYR A 174 -1.20 31.28 -4.21
C TYR A 174 -1.58 29.92 -3.61
N LEU A 175 -1.48 29.79 -2.28
CA LEU A 175 -2.16 28.71 -1.54
C LEU A 175 -3.51 29.24 -1.07
N VAL A 176 -4.58 28.66 -1.57
CA VAL A 176 -5.96 29.05 -1.27
C VAL A 176 -6.54 28.03 -0.32
N ILE A 177 -6.93 28.48 0.86
CA ILE A 177 -7.53 27.64 1.91
C ILE A 177 -9.02 27.93 1.95
N ASP A 178 -9.83 26.97 1.54
CA ASP A 178 -11.28 27.04 1.62
C ASP A 178 -11.78 26.49 2.96
N ARG A 179 -12.63 27.28 3.62
CA ARG A 179 -13.11 27.01 4.98
C ARG A 179 -14.47 26.32 5.01
N ASP A 180 -15.28 26.47 3.97
CA ASP A 180 -16.63 25.89 3.83
C ASP A 180 -16.74 25.23 2.44
N SER A 181 -16.55 23.92 2.35
CA SER A 181 -17.20 23.16 1.28
C SER A 181 -18.69 23.05 1.63
N GLU A 182 -19.61 23.40 0.71
CA GLU A 182 -21.07 23.52 0.89
C GLU A 182 -21.84 22.29 1.46
N ALA A 183 -21.17 21.26 1.96
CA ALA A 183 -21.79 20.18 2.70
C ALA A 183 -21.83 20.52 4.20
N ASP A 184 -23.04 20.72 4.74
CA ASP A 184 -23.35 20.86 6.19
C ASP A 184 -22.90 19.66 7.08
N SER A 185 -22.07 18.76 6.54
CA SER A 185 -21.41 17.66 7.23
C SER A 185 -19.90 17.73 6.94
N GLY A 186 -19.07 18.04 7.94
CA GLY A 186 -17.61 18.24 7.84
C GLY A 186 -16.75 17.04 7.42
N ASN A 187 -17.34 16.06 6.73
CA ASN A 187 -16.75 14.82 6.25
C ASN A 187 -16.95 14.63 4.73
N ALA A 188 -17.33 15.66 3.95
CA ALA A 188 -17.44 15.53 2.49
C ALA A 188 -16.07 15.55 1.82
N ILE A 189 -15.90 14.76 0.76
CA ILE A 189 -14.67 14.72 -0.03
C ILE A 189 -14.63 15.97 -0.91
N PRO A 190 -13.52 16.72 -0.91
CA PRO A 190 -13.45 17.94 -1.70
C PRO A 190 -13.38 17.65 -3.19
N GLU A 191 -14.19 18.35 -3.98
CA GLU A 191 -14.15 18.27 -5.45
C GLU A 191 -12.85 18.85 -6.02
N THR A 192 -12.24 19.82 -5.34
CA THR A 192 -11.00 20.49 -5.76
C THR A 192 -10.02 20.68 -4.61
N GLY A 193 -8.73 20.57 -4.91
CA GLY A 193 -7.63 20.71 -3.96
C GLY A 193 -7.39 19.46 -3.12
N VAL A 194 -6.63 19.65 -2.04
CA VAL A 194 -6.25 18.60 -1.09
C VAL A 194 -6.69 18.96 0.33
N PRO A 195 -7.19 18.01 1.13
CA PRO A 195 -7.47 18.23 2.54
C PRO A 195 -6.21 18.55 3.35
N LEU A 196 -6.30 19.45 4.35
CA LEU A 196 -5.22 19.61 5.34
C LEU A 196 -4.95 18.31 6.11
N VAL A 197 -5.96 17.46 6.28
CA VAL A 197 -5.88 16.13 6.91
C VAL A 197 -6.68 15.16 6.05
N SER A 198 -5.99 14.20 5.42
CA SER A 198 -6.54 13.37 4.35
C SER A 198 -6.89 11.94 4.75
N ALA A 199 -6.38 11.42 5.87
CA ALA A 199 -6.53 9.99 6.21
C ALA A 199 -7.98 9.51 6.27
N LEU A 200 -8.87 10.28 6.90
CA LEU A 200 -10.30 9.94 6.96
C LEU A 200 -10.98 10.05 5.58
N LEU A 201 -10.71 11.13 4.86
CA LEU A 201 -11.31 11.36 3.53
C LEU A 201 -10.82 10.36 2.49
N TYR A 202 -9.59 9.85 2.62
CA TYR A 202 -9.09 8.75 1.81
C TYR A 202 -9.91 7.48 2.02
N VAL A 203 -10.20 7.13 3.29
CA VAL A 203 -11.04 5.98 3.61
C VAL A 203 -12.45 6.18 3.07
N LEU A 204 -13.04 7.36 3.30
CA LEU A 204 -14.39 7.66 2.83
C LEU A 204 -14.48 7.65 1.30
N GLY A 205 -13.49 8.21 0.60
CA GLY A 205 -13.41 8.18 -0.87
C GLY A 205 -13.22 6.78 -1.43
N GLY A 206 -12.41 5.95 -0.78
CA GLY A 206 -12.33 4.55 -1.14
C GLY A 206 -13.66 3.82 -0.95
N ILE A 207 -14.40 4.12 0.12
CA ILE A 207 -15.76 3.59 0.33
C ILE A 207 -16.73 4.07 -0.76
N GLU A 208 -16.69 5.33 -1.16
CA GLU A 208 -17.51 5.84 -2.27
C GLU A 208 -17.20 5.10 -3.58
N GLN A 209 -15.93 4.85 -3.89
CA GLN A 209 -15.52 4.04 -5.04
C GLN A 209 -16.07 2.61 -4.97
N VAL A 210 -16.09 2.00 -3.78
CA VAL A 210 -16.70 0.69 -3.54
C VAL A 210 -18.22 0.70 -3.74
N LEU A 211 -18.92 1.73 -3.23
CA LEU A 211 -20.35 1.90 -3.42
C LEU A 211 -20.70 2.13 -4.90
N TRP A 212 -19.86 2.87 -5.61
CA TRP A 212 -20.01 3.11 -7.03
C TRP A 212 -19.84 1.80 -7.83
N ALA A 213 -18.89 0.93 -7.47
CA ALA A 213 -18.77 -0.41 -8.05
C ALA A 213 -19.98 -1.30 -7.76
N LEU A 214 -20.54 -1.23 -6.55
CA LEU A 214 -21.79 -1.91 -6.20
C LEU A 214 -22.94 -1.41 -7.09
N SER A 215 -23.00 -0.12 -7.41
CA SER A 215 -24.03 0.44 -8.29
C SER A 215 -24.00 -0.18 -9.69
N ILE A 216 -22.81 -0.48 -10.23
CA ILE A 216 -22.66 -1.20 -11.50
C ILE A 216 -23.19 -2.62 -11.37
N ALA A 217 -22.84 -3.33 -10.29
CA ALA A 217 -23.31 -4.70 -10.07
C ALA A 217 -24.85 -4.74 -9.97
N VAL A 218 -25.44 -3.75 -9.30
CA VAL A 218 -26.90 -3.55 -9.21
C VAL A 218 -27.49 -3.26 -10.58
N ALA A 219 -26.88 -2.40 -11.39
CA ALA A 219 -27.32 -2.11 -12.76
C ALA A 219 -27.26 -3.37 -13.65
N ALA A 220 -26.20 -4.17 -13.55
CA ALA A 220 -26.05 -5.44 -14.27
C ALA A 220 -27.10 -6.48 -13.83
N GLY A 221 -27.36 -6.61 -12.53
CA GLY A 221 -28.42 -7.47 -12.00
C GLY A 221 -29.82 -6.98 -12.40
N GLY A 222 -30.04 -5.67 -12.42
CA GLY A 222 -31.27 -5.04 -12.93
C GLY A 222 -31.49 -5.32 -14.41
N LEU A 223 -30.44 -5.24 -15.24
CA LEU A 223 -30.49 -5.61 -16.66
C LEU A 223 -30.85 -7.09 -16.84
N LEU A 224 -30.32 -7.99 -16.02
CA LEU A 224 -30.68 -9.40 -16.02
C LEU A 224 -32.16 -9.61 -15.70
N VAL A 225 -32.66 -8.96 -14.64
CA VAL A 225 -34.09 -8.99 -14.29
C VAL A 225 -34.94 -8.47 -15.44
N LEU A 226 -34.53 -7.37 -16.08
CA LEU A 226 -35.21 -6.80 -17.24
C LEU A 226 -35.31 -7.83 -18.38
N VAL A 227 -34.21 -8.49 -18.75
CA VAL A 227 -34.18 -9.48 -19.85
C VAL A 227 -35.07 -10.69 -19.54
N VAL A 228 -35.00 -11.21 -18.32
CA VAL A 228 -35.78 -12.39 -17.89
C VAL A 228 -37.27 -12.05 -17.82
N VAL A 229 -37.63 -10.97 -17.15
CA VAL A 229 -39.03 -10.53 -17.00
C VAL A 229 -39.62 -10.16 -18.35
N TYR A 230 -38.85 -9.52 -19.24
CA TYR A 230 -39.28 -9.23 -20.61
C TYR A 230 -39.59 -10.52 -21.37
N SER A 231 -38.69 -11.50 -21.33
CA SER A 231 -38.86 -12.79 -22.01
C SER A 231 -40.15 -13.49 -21.56
N VAL A 232 -40.38 -13.55 -20.25
CA VAL A 232 -41.57 -14.22 -19.68
C VAL A 232 -42.84 -13.43 -19.94
N THR A 233 -42.83 -12.13 -19.71
CA THR A 233 -44.01 -11.27 -19.92
C THR A 233 -44.41 -11.28 -21.38
N ARG A 234 -43.44 -11.20 -22.30
CA ARG A 234 -43.69 -11.29 -23.75
C ARG A 234 -44.32 -12.63 -24.12
N MET A 235 -43.88 -13.72 -23.51
CA MET A 235 -44.48 -15.05 -23.73
C MET A 235 -45.90 -15.11 -23.16
N SER A 236 -46.14 -14.57 -21.97
CA SER A 236 -47.47 -14.52 -21.33
C SER A 236 -48.47 -13.70 -22.16
N VAL A 237 -48.04 -12.56 -22.69
CA VAL A 237 -48.80 -11.73 -23.64
C VAL A 237 -49.13 -12.54 -24.90
N ARG A 238 -48.16 -13.28 -25.43
CA ARG A 238 -48.34 -14.10 -26.63
C ARG A 238 -49.28 -15.29 -26.43
N ASP A 239 -49.23 -15.94 -25.29
CA ASP A 239 -50.11 -17.07 -24.95
C ASP A 239 -51.56 -16.62 -24.70
N ARG A 240 -51.78 -15.34 -24.40
CA ARG A 240 -53.09 -14.75 -24.15
C ARG A 240 -53.60 -13.87 -25.30
N THR A 241 -53.03 -13.97 -26.51
CA THR A 241 -53.42 -13.12 -27.65
C THR A 241 -54.91 -13.20 -27.99
N GLU A 242 -55.50 -14.39 -27.85
CA GLU A 242 -56.93 -14.62 -28.11
C GLU A 242 -57.83 -13.97 -27.05
N ALA A 243 -57.47 -14.09 -25.77
CA ALA A 243 -58.17 -13.38 -24.70
C ALA A 243 -58.02 -11.85 -24.84
N ILE A 244 -56.83 -11.39 -25.25
CA ILE A 244 -56.55 -9.96 -25.50
C ILE A 244 -57.39 -9.45 -26.68
N SER A 245 -57.54 -10.23 -27.76
CA SER A 245 -58.39 -9.83 -28.90
C SER A 245 -59.85 -9.74 -28.49
N VAL A 246 -60.36 -10.69 -27.69
CA VAL A 246 -61.75 -10.63 -27.17
C VAL A 246 -61.94 -9.39 -26.30
N ILE A 247 -61.08 -9.15 -25.31
CA ILE A 247 -61.17 -8.00 -24.39
C ILE A 247 -61.12 -6.66 -25.14
N ARG A 248 -60.26 -6.55 -26.16
CA ARG A 248 -60.16 -5.32 -26.97
C ARG A 248 -61.33 -5.16 -27.94
N SER A 249 -61.89 -6.26 -28.44
CA SER A 249 -63.10 -6.23 -29.29
C SER A 249 -64.35 -5.80 -28.51
N THR A 250 -64.39 -6.06 -27.20
CA THR A 250 -65.47 -5.62 -26.29
C THR A 250 -65.31 -4.18 -25.78
N GLY A 251 -64.41 -3.37 -26.36
CA GLY A 251 -64.31 -1.93 -26.08
C GLY A 251 -63.20 -1.51 -25.10
N ALA A 252 -62.33 -2.41 -24.64
CA ALA A 252 -61.23 -2.02 -23.75
C ALA A 252 -60.08 -1.31 -24.52
N PRO A 253 -59.58 -0.15 -24.04
CA PRO A 253 -58.46 0.55 -24.69
C PRO A 253 -57.17 -0.27 -24.64
N GLY A 254 -56.36 -0.22 -25.71
CA GLY A 254 -55.09 -0.96 -25.78
C GLY A 254 -54.09 -0.60 -24.66
N TRP A 255 -54.09 0.66 -24.21
CA TRP A 255 -53.25 1.13 -23.11
C TRP A 255 -53.64 0.53 -21.76
N HIS A 256 -54.94 0.30 -21.51
CA HIS A 256 -55.41 -0.33 -20.27
C HIS A 256 -54.94 -1.79 -20.18
N VAL A 257 -54.99 -2.51 -21.29
CA VAL A 257 -54.47 -3.89 -21.36
C VAL A 257 -52.96 -3.89 -21.17
N GLY A 258 -52.25 -2.93 -21.76
CA GLY A 258 -50.82 -2.72 -21.53
C GLY A 258 -50.48 -2.49 -20.06
N LEU A 259 -51.20 -1.58 -19.39
CA LEU A 259 -51.00 -1.24 -17.98
C LEU A 259 -51.23 -2.46 -17.07
N LEU A 260 -52.22 -3.31 -17.36
CA LEU A 260 -52.45 -4.54 -16.58
C LEU A 260 -51.28 -5.54 -16.67
N PHE A 261 -50.66 -5.69 -17.84
CA PHE A 261 -49.48 -6.55 -17.99
C PHE A 261 -48.22 -5.93 -17.37
N THR A 262 -48.06 -4.61 -17.45
CA THR A 262 -47.00 -3.88 -16.75
C THR A 262 -47.14 -4.00 -15.24
N ALA A 263 -48.34 -3.78 -14.69
CA ALA A 263 -48.63 -3.92 -13.26
C ALA A 263 -48.41 -5.36 -12.78
N ARG A 264 -48.77 -6.36 -13.59
CA ARG A 264 -48.45 -7.76 -13.30
C ARG A 264 -46.95 -8.00 -13.23
N ALA A 265 -46.18 -7.52 -14.21
CA ALA A 265 -44.72 -7.69 -14.22
C ALA A 265 -44.08 -7.02 -12.99
N ALA A 266 -44.54 -5.83 -12.63
CA ALA A 266 -44.12 -5.13 -11.41
C ALA A 266 -44.45 -5.93 -10.14
N LEU A 267 -45.64 -6.52 -10.04
CA LEU A 267 -46.05 -7.32 -8.87
C LEU A 267 -45.23 -8.61 -8.75
N LEU A 268 -44.94 -9.27 -9.88
CA LEU A 268 -44.05 -10.45 -9.89
C LEU A 268 -42.64 -10.10 -9.41
N VAL A 269 -42.11 -8.96 -9.86
CA VAL A 269 -40.78 -8.51 -9.45
C VAL A 269 -40.79 -8.07 -7.98
N ALA A 270 -41.79 -7.32 -7.52
CA ALA A 270 -41.88 -6.88 -6.13
C ALA A 270 -41.94 -8.07 -5.15
N VAL A 271 -42.73 -9.10 -5.47
CA VAL A 271 -42.78 -10.34 -4.67
C VAL A 271 -41.45 -11.09 -4.74
N GLY A 272 -40.82 -11.15 -5.91
CA GLY A 272 -39.48 -11.71 -6.07
C GLY A 272 -38.46 -10.98 -5.18
N VAL A 273 -38.44 -9.65 -5.21
CA VAL A 273 -37.54 -8.80 -4.42
C VAL A 273 -37.78 -8.99 -2.92
N ALA A 274 -39.03 -9.07 -2.47
CA ALA A 274 -39.36 -9.30 -1.06
C ALA A 274 -38.87 -10.67 -0.57
N ILE A 275 -39.08 -11.73 -1.37
CA ILE A 275 -38.55 -13.07 -1.06
C ILE A 275 -37.02 -13.07 -1.11
N GLY A 276 -36.45 -12.37 -2.10
CA GLY A 276 -35.00 -12.26 -2.27
C GLY A 276 -34.32 -11.53 -1.12
N TYR A 277 -34.91 -10.46 -0.59
CA TYR A 277 -34.42 -9.77 0.60
C TYR A 277 -34.30 -10.73 1.79
N ALA A 278 -35.36 -11.48 2.09
CA ALA A 278 -35.35 -12.48 3.15
C ALA A 278 -34.32 -13.60 2.87
N GLY A 279 -34.28 -14.08 1.63
CA GLY A 279 -33.34 -15.13 1.20
C GLY A 279 -31.87 -14.68 1.29
N GLY A 280 -31.56 -13.43 0.93
CA GLY A 280 -30.22 -12.86 1.01
C GLY A 280 -29.73 -12.76 2.45
N LEU A 281 -30.58 -12.26 3.36
CA LEU A 281 -30.29 -12.22 4.80
C LEU A 281 -30.04 -13.62 5.38
N ILE A 282 -30.85 -14.61 4.98
CA ILE A 282 -30.67 -15.99 5.47
C ILE A 282 -29.39 -16.60 4.91
N ALA A 283 -29.12 -16.44 3.61
CA ALA A 283 -27.95 -17.00 2.94
C ALA A 283 -26.65 -16.46 3.56
N ILE A 284 -26.61 -15.17 3.90
CA ILE A 284 -25.41 -14.55 4.47
C ILE A 284 -25.12 -15.03 5.88
N LYS A 285 -26.16 -15.13 6.72
CA LYS A 285 -26.05 -15.70 8.06
C LYS A 285 -25.64 -17.17 8.00
N ALA A 286 -26.14 -17.92 7.00
CA ALA A 286 -25.72 -19.30 6.80
C ALA A 286 -24.24 -19.42 6.40
N ILE A 287 -23.73 -18.54 5.54
CA ILE A 287 -22.31 -18.49 5.15
C ILE A 287 -21.43 -18.14 6.35
N VAL A 288 -21.79 -17.09 7.11
CA VAL A 288 -21.06 -16.70 8.33
C VAL A 288 -21.04 -17.84 9.34
N ASN A 289 -22.20 -18.46 9.62
CA ASN A 289 -22.29 -19.61 10.53
C ASN A 289 -21.46 -20.81 10.07
N ALA A 290 -21.46 -21.12 8.77
CA ALA A 290 -20.65 -22.20 8.22
C ALA A 290 -19.15 -21.91 8.37
N ALA A 291 -18.73 -20.66 8.17
CA ALA A 291 -17.35 -20.25 8.36
C ALA A 291 -16.91 -20.31 9.84
N VAL A 292 -17.77 -19.89 10.78
CA VAL A 292 -17.53 -20.05 12.22
C VAL A 292 -17.39 -21.54 12.59
N TYR A 293 -18.26 -22.40 12.02
CA TYR A 293 -18.19 -23.84 12.24
C TYR A 293 -16.88 -24.46 11.71
N LEU A 294 -16.34 -23.94 10.61
CA LEU A 294 -15.06 -24.35 10.04
C LEU A 294 -13.84 -23.79 10.79
N GLY A 295 -14.05 -23.06 11.91
CA GLY A 295 -12.97 -22.52 12.74
C GLY A 295 -12.29 -21.28 12.16
N LEU A 296 -12.91 -20.61 11.18
CA LEU A 296 -12.38 -19.35 10.66
C LEU A 296 -12.66 -18.23 11.68
N PRO A 297 -11.66 -17.40 12.06
CA PRO A 297 -11.88 -16.25 12.93
C PRO A 297 -12.69 -15.18 12.17
N ILE A 298 -13.84 -14.77 12.70
CA ILE A 298 -14.73 -13.80 12.04
C ILE A 298 -15.24 -12.78 13.04
N ALA A 299 -15.14 -11.50 12.66
CA ALA A 299 -15.72 -10.36 13.38
C ALA A 299 -16.79 -9.65 12.52
N LEU A 300 -17.68 -10.40 11.86
CA LEU A 300 -18.74 -9.84 11.02
C LEU A 300 -20.11 -10.01 11.68
N ASP A 301 -20.61 -8.95 12.33
CA ASP A 301 -22.01 -8.89 12.77
C ASP A 301 -22.88 -8.22 11.71
N VAL A 302 -23.54 -9.03 10.87
CA VAL A 302 -24.41 -8.53 9.80
C VAL A 302 -25.76 -8.09 10.39
N THR A 303 -25.85 -6.79 10.69
CA THR A 303 -27.07 -6.13 11.16
C THR A 303 -27.61 -5.15 10.13
N VAL A 304 -28.94 -4.97 10.12
CA VAL A 304 -29.60 -3.98 9.26
C VAL A 304 -29.60 -2.65 10.00
N THR A 305 -28.67 -1.76 9.64
CA THR A 305 -28.57 -0.39 10.16
C THR A 305 -29.42 0.58 9.33
N GLY A 306 -29.71 1.78 9.86
CA GLY A 306 -30.52 2.79 9.15
C GLY A 306 -29.95 3.18 7.78
N GLY A 307 -28.63 3.26 7.64
CA GLY A 307 -27.96 3.52 6.36
C GLY A 307 -28.14 2.38 5.33
N SER A 308 -28.06 1.13 5.78
CA SER A 308 -28.25 -0.05 4.91
C SER A 308 -29.66 -0.12 4.30
N VAL A 309 -30.68 0.38 5.02
CA VAL A 309 -32.07 0.43 4.53
C VAL A 309 -32.21 1.29 3.28
N GLY A 310 -31.49 2.42 3.21
CA GLY A 310 -31.50 3.29 2.04
C GLY A 310 -30.95 2.60 0.79
N VAL A 311 -29.79 1.95 0.91
CA VAL A 311 -29.15 1.22 -0.21
C VAL A 311 -30.01 0.04 -0.66
N VAL A 312 -30.47 -0.80 0.28
CA VAL A 312 -31.34 -1.95 -0.03
C VAL A 312 -32.67 -1.49 -0.65
N GLY A 313 -33.24 -0.39 -0.15
CA GLY A 313 -34.42 0.24 -0.71
C GLY A 313 -34.20 0.74 -2.14
N GLY A 314 -33.05 1.35 -2.42
CA GLY A 314 -32.63 1.77 -3.76
C GLY A 314 -32.49 0.60 -4.73
N ILE A 315 -31.85 -0.50 -4.31
CA ILE A 315 -31.75 -1.75 -5.09
C ILE A 315 -33.14 -2.29 -5.40
N ALA A 316 -34.00 -2.41 -4.38
CA ALA A 316 -35.37 -2.89 -4.54
C ALA A 316 -36.17 -2.02 -5.51
N GLY A 317 -36.07 -0.70 -5.37
CA GLY A 317 -36.72 0.29 -6.25
C GLY A 317 -36.26 0.15 -7.70
N LEU A 318 -34.95 0.03 -7.94
CA LEU A 318 -34.39 -0.17 -9.28
C LEU A 318 -34.86 -1.48 -9.90
N LEU A 319 -34.84 -2.59 -9.16
CA LEU A 319 -35.30 -3.89 -9.67
C LEU A 319 -36.78 -3.84 -10.05
N VAL A 320 -37.64 -3.28 -9.19
CA VAL A 320 -39.07 -3.10 -9.48
C VAL A 320 -39.27 -2.18 -10.69
N GLY A 321 -38.51 -1.10 -10.79
CA GLY A 321 -38.48 -0.20 -11.95
C GLY A 321 -38.12 -0.93 -13.25
N MET A 322 -37.09 -1.77 -13.24
CA MET A 322 -36.72 -2.64 -14.35
C MET A 322 -37.83 -3.62 -14.71
N GLY A 323 -38.57 -4.13 -13.73
CA GLY A 323 -39.77 -4.95 -13.92
C GLY A 323 -40.90 -4.21 -14.64
N VAL A 324 -41.16 -2.96 -14.26
CA VAL A 324 -42.13 -2.07 -14.92
C VAL A 324 -41.72 -1.82 -16.37
N VAL A 325 -40.47 -1.46 -16.61
CA VAL A 325 -39.94 -1.21 -17.97
C VAL A 325 -40.04 -2.48 -18.83
N ALA A 326 -39.60 -3.63 -18.30
CA ALA A 326 -39.69 -4.91 -18.99
C ALA A 326 -41.13 -5.27 -19.35
N GLY A 327 -42.07 -5.06 -18.41
CA GLY A 327 -43.49 -5.29 -18.62
C GLY A 327 -44.09 -4.38 -19.69
N ALA A 328 -43.75 -3.09 -19.66
CA ALA A 328 -44.20 -2.10 -20.65
C ALA A 328 -43.69 -2.43 -22.05
N ILE A 329 -42.38 -2.71 -22.22
CA ILE A 329 -41.79 -3.09 -23.51
C ILE A 329 -42.40 -4.40 -24.03
N ALA A 330 -42.61 -5.39 -23.15
CA ALA A 330 -43.22 -6.67 -23.52
C ALA A 330 -44.70 -6.53 -23.93
N ALA A 331 -45.44 -5.61 -23.31
CA ALA A 331 -46.86 -5.37 -23.57
C ALA A 331 -47.11 -4.42 -24.77
N TYR A 332 -46.13 -3.60 -25.15
CA TYR A 332 -46.24 -2.62 -26.23
C TYR A 332 -46.80 -3.20 -27.56
N PRO A 333 -46.36 -4.36 -28.06
CA PRO A 333 -46.89 -4.92 -29.32
C PRO A 333 -48.37 -5.33 -29.24
N ALA A 334 -48.85 -5.70 -28.04
CA ALA A 334 -50.25 -6.06 -27.82
C ALA A 334 -51.16 -4.84 -27.60
N ALA A 335 -50.59 -3.71 -27.14
CA ALA A 335 -51.29 -2.45 -26.97
C ALA A 335 -51.44 -1.66 -28.28
N SER A 336 -50.41 -1.65 -29.13
CA SER A 336 -50.32 -0.81 -30.33
C SER A 336 -50.93 -1.41 -31.60
N ARG A 337 -50.96 -2.74 -31.75
CA ARG A 337 -51.46 -3.38 -32.98
C ARG A 337 -52.98 -3.47 -33.02
N PRO A 338 -53.65 -3.32 -34.19
CA PRO A 338 -55.10 -3.50 -34.30
C PRO A 338 -55.55 -4.92 -33.95
N PRO A 339 -56.68 -5.11 -33.25
CA PRO A 339 -57.13 -6.42 -32.77
C PRO A 339 -57.33 -7.46 -33.88
N ALA A 340 -57.73 -7.04 -35.09
CA ALA A 340 -57.89 -7.92 -36.25
C ALA A 340 -56.58 -8.59 -36.72
N THR A 341 -55.42 -8.00 -36.39
CA THR A 341 -54.10 -8.54 -36.78
C THR A 341 -53.48 -9.45 -35.70
N LEU A 342 -54.04 -9.43 -34.47
CA LEU A 342 -53.63 -10.25 -33.35
C LEU A 342 -54.25 -11.65 -33.47
N GLY A 343 -53.77 -12.46 -34.42
CA GLY A 343 -54.26 -13.83 -34.61
C GLY A 343 -54.04 -14.42 -36.00
N HIS A 344 -53.71 -13.61 -37.01
CA HIS A 344 -53.43 -14.12 -38.35
C HIS A 344 -52.09 -14.85 -38.39
N ARG A 345 -52.21 -16.18 -38.24
CA ARG A 345 -51.17 -17.15 -38.57
C ARG A 345 -50.86 -17.01 -40.07
N ARG A 346 -49.90 -16.15 -40.44
CA ARG A 346 -49.18 -16.33 -41.71
C ARG A 346 -48.44 -17.66 -41.57
N ALA A 347 -49.10 -18.74 -41.97
CA ALA A 347 -48.46 -19.94 -42.45
C ALA A 347 -47.65 -19.55 -43.69
N ARG A 348 -46.51 -18.89 -43.49
CA ARG A 348 -45.46 -18.88 -44.48
C ARG A 348 -44.89 -20.30 -44.41
N LEU A 349 -45.39 -21.16 -45.30
CA LEU A 349 -44.66 -22.33 -45.74
C LEU A 349 -43.25 -21.86 -46.08
N GLN A 350 -42.31 -22.04 -45.15
CA GLN A 350 -40.92 -22.20 -45.53
C GLN A 350 -40.87 -23.57 -46.19
N SER A 351 -41.04 -23.56 -47.51
CA SER A 351 -40.51 -24.59 -48.37
C SER A 351 -39.07 -24.87 -47.92
N SER A 352 -38.85 -26.09 -47.46
CA SER A 352 -37.53 -26.67 -47.33
C SER A 352 -36.89 -26.64 -48.72
N THR A 353 -36.09 -25.62 -49.01
CA THR A 353 -35.16 -25.67 -50.13
C THR A 353 -34.17 -26.80 -49.87
N GLY A 354 -34.14 -27.73 -50.83
CA GLY A 354 -33.35 -28.94 -50.81
C GLY A 354 -31.87 -28.69 -50.50
N ALA A 355 -31.30 -29.69 -49.87
CA ALA A 355 -29.89 -29.80 -49.59
C ALA A 355 -29.06 -29.76 -50.89
N SER A 356 -28.05 -28.88 -50.91
CA SER A 356 -26.83 -29.10 -51.69
C SER A 356 -25.74 -29.54 -50.70
N GLY A 357 -25.20 -30.74 -50.93
CA GLY A 357 -24.27 -31.42 -50.04
C GLY A 357 -22.92 -30.72 -49.84
N GLY A 358 -22.36 -30.88 -48.64
CA GLY A 358 -21.01 -30.46 -48.29
C GLY A 358 -20.74 -30.69 -46.81
N ARG A 359 -19.48 -30.94 -46.43
CA ARG A 359 -19.02 -31.26 -45.05
C ARG A 359 -19.53 -30.29 -43.97
N LEU A 360 -19.89 -29.06 -44.32
CA LEU A 360 -20.53 -28.05 -43.47
C LEU A 360 -21.97 -28.41 -42.99
N ALA A 361 -22.71 -29.24 -43.72
CA ALA A 361 -24.06 -29.68 -43.34
C ALA A 361 -24.04 -30.71 -42.20
N ARG A 362 -23.01 -31.57 -42.16
CA ARG A 362 -22.79 -32.55 -41.06
C ARG A 362 -22.40 -31.86 -39.76
N LEU A 363 -21.57 -30.82 -39.80
CA LEU A 363 -21.29 -29.99 -38.62
C LEU A 363 -22.55 -29.29 -38.12
N ARG A 364 -23.37 -28.72 -39.02
CA ARG A 364 -24.63 -28.05 -38.66
C ARG A 364 -25.70 -28.99 -38.11
N SER A 365 -25.73 -30.27 -38.46
CA SER A 365 -26.68 -31.25 -37.89
C SER A 365 -26.27 -31.73 -36.49
N ILE A 366 -24.98 -31.76 -36.18
CA ILE A 366 -24.45 -32.15 -34.86
C ILE A 366 -24.63 -31.00 -33.83
N LEU A 367 -24.65 -29.75 -34.30
CA LEU A 367 -24.75 -28.54 -33.48
C LEU A 367 -26.18 -28.02 -33.25
N LYS A 368 -27.20 -28.60 -33.91
CA LYS A 368 -28.60 -28.19 -33.70
C LYS A 368 -29.20 -28.95 -32.50
N PRO A 369 -29.60 -28.26 -31.42
CA PRO A 369 -30.27 -28.92 -30.29
C PRO A 369 -31.58 -29.58 -30.76
N THR A 370 -31.85 -30.79 -30.26
CA THR A 370 -32.96 -31.65 -30.71
C THR A 370 -34.30 -31.30 -30.08
N LEU A 371 -34.30 -30.88 -28.81
CA LEU A 371 -35.47 -30.54 -28.01
C LEU A 371 -35.49 -29.04 -27.68
N LEU A 372 -34.38 -28.46 -27.21
CA LEU A 372 -34.31 -27.04 -26.86
C LEU A 372 -34.15 -26.12 -28.08
N SER A 373 -34.75 -24.94 -28.04
CA SER A 373 -34.58 -23.92 -29.10
C SER A 373 -33.48 -22.94 -28.73
N TRP A 374 -32.75 -22.41 -29.72
CA TRP A 374 -31.71 -21.37 -29.54
C TRP A 374 -32.18 -20.10 -28.80
N ARG A 375 -33.49 -19.96 -28.57
CA ARG A 375 -34.09 -18.87 -27.79
C ARG A 375 -33.69 -18.86 -26.32
N SER A 376 -33.23 -19.98 -25.76
CA SER A 376 -32.67 -20.03 -24.40
C SER A 376 -31.22 -19.53 -24.35
N LEU A 377 -30.53 -19.36 -25.49
CA LEU A 377 -29.16 -18.87 -25.50
C LEU A 377 -29.05 -17.48 -24.86
N VAL A 378 -29.93 -16.54 -25.22
CA VAL A 378 -29.82 -15.14 -24.77
C VAL A 378 -30.01 -15.00 -23.25
N PRO A 379 -31.07 -15.55 -22.62
CA PRO A 379 -31.20 -15.50 -21.17
C PRO A 379 -30.06 -16.24 -20.45
N THR A 380 -29.64 -17.41 -20.94
CA THR A 380 -28.52 -18.16 -20.34
C THR A 380 -27.20 -17.39 -20.45
N ALA A 381 -26.91 -16.81 -21.61
CA ALA A 381 -25.71 -16.00 -21.80
C ALA A 381 -25.74 -14.74 -20.94
N ALA A 382 -26.89 -14.07 -20.80
CA ALA A 382 -27.04 -12.92 -19.90
C ALA A 382 -26.75 -13.30 -18.43
N THR A 383 -27.31 -14.42 -17.96
CA THR A 383 -27.06 -14.90 -16.59
C THR A 383 -25.60 -15.27 -16.37
N LEU A 384 -24.98 -15.94 -17.33
CA LEU A 384 -23.57 -16.31 -17.27
C LEU A 384 -22.65 -15.08 -17.42
N SER A 385 -23.07 -14.03 -18.13
CA SER A 385 -22.29 -12.79 -18.29
C SER A 385 -22.20 -12.03 -16.97
N VAL A 386 -23.30 -11.94 -16.22
CA VAL A 386 -23.30 -11.33 -14.88
C VAL A 386 -22.40 -12.14 -13.94
N PHE A 387 -22.51 -13.47 -13.95
CA PHE A 387 -21.60 -14.34 -13.19
C PHE A 387 -20.14 -14.13 -13.57
N ALA A 388 -19.85 -14.12 -14.87
CA ALA A 388 -18.51 -13.92 -15.39
C ALA A 388 -17.93 -12.58 -14.95
N LEU A 389 -18.69 -11.50 -15.12
CA LEU A 389 -18.29 -10.17 -14.67
C LEU A 389 -18.05 -10.11 -13.16
N THR A 390 -18.93 -10.71 -12.34
CA THR A 390 -18.74 -10.77 -10.89
C THR A 390 -17.47 -11.53 -10.50
N VAL A 391 -17.21 -12.70 -11.10
CA VAL A 391 -15.99 -13.46 -10.80
C VAL A 391 -14.74 -12.70 -11.26
N LEU A 392 -14.77 -12.07 -12.43
CA LEU A 392 -13.66 -11.26 -12.93
C LEU A 392 -13.37 -10.07 -12.00
N LEU A 393 -14.42 -9.38 -11.53
CA LEU A 393 -14.29 -8.29 -10.57
C LEU A 393 -13.76 -8.78 -9.21
N VAL A 394 -14.26 -9.92 -8.71
CA VAL A 394 -13.73 -10.55 -7.49
C VAL A 394 -12.27 -10.97 -7.65
N VAL A 395 -11.88 -11.55 -8.78
CA VAL A 395 -10.50 -11.94 -9.08
C VAL A 395 -9.60 -10.71 -9.15
N ALA A 396 -10.07 -9.62 -9.74
CA ALA A 396 -9.28 -8.39 -9.78
C ALA A 396 -9.15 -7.75 -8.39
N ILE A 397 -10.22 -7.72 -7.59
CA ILE A 397 -10.17 -7.23 -6.20
C ILE A 397 -9.26 -8.13 -5.35
N ALA A 398 -9.35 -9.45 -5.51
CA ALA A 398 -8.40 -10.39 -4.89
C ALA A 398 -6.96 -10.14 -5.38
N GLY A 399 -6.79 -9.74 -6.63
CA GLY A 399 -5.53 -9.30 -7.21
C GLY A 399 -4.99 -7.99 -6.64
N LEU A 400 -5.80 -7.16 -5.96
CA LEU A 400 -5.31 -6.04 -5.16
C LEU A 400 -4.81 -6.51 -3.78
N ALA A 401 -5.44 -7.55 -3.22
CA ALA A 401 -4.98 -8.16 -1.96
C ALA A 401 -3.68 -8.98 -2.15
N SER A 402 -3.49 -9.63 -3.31
CA SER A 402 -2.35 -10.52 -3.54
C SER A 402 -0.94 -9.87 -3.53
N PRO A 403 -0.71 -8.66 -4.08
CA PRO A 403 0.53 -7.90 -3.88
C PRO A 403 0.70 -7.41 -2.44
N LEU A 404 -0.40 -7.28 -1.70
CA LEU A 404 -0.38 -7.00 -0.27
C LEU A 404 -0.08 -8.25 0.56
N GLY A 405 -0.19 -9.47 -0.01
CA GLY A 405 -0.01 -10.77 0.66
C GLY A 405 1.27 -11.54 0.35
N GLY A 406 2.31 -10.86 -0.14
CA GLY A 406 3.68 -11.39 -0.17
C GLY A 406 3.99 -12.38 -1.30
N ASP A 407 3.02 -13.17 -1.75
CA ASP A 407 3.22 -14.21 -2.76
C ASP A 407 3.51 -13.67 -4.18
N ALA A 408 3.07 -12.44 -4.50
CA ALA A 408 3.24 -11.85 -5.83
C ALA A 408 4.48 -10.94 -5.98
N GLY A 409 5.13 -10.58 -4.87
CA GLY A 409 6.25 -9.61 -4.87
C GLY A 409 7.56 -10.14 -4.32
N GLY A 410 7.56 -11.27 -3.59
CA GLY A 410 8.75 -11.74 -2.89
C GLY A 410 9.30 -10.69 -1.92
N THR A 411 8.43 -9.85 -1.34
CA THR A 411 8.79 -8.81 -0.36
C THR A 411 7.92 -8.96 0.89
N GLY A 412 8.51 -8.75 2.07
CA GLY A 412 7.78 -8.61 3.32
C GLY A 412 7.81 -7.19 3.87
N THR A 413 7.01 -6.93 4.90
CA THR A 413 7.08 -5.70 5.69
C THR A 413 7.21 -6.01 7.17
N ILE A 414 8.00 -5.18 7.86
CA ILE A 414 8.16 -5.17 9.30
C ILE A 414 7.43 -3.93 9.83
N THR A 415 6.59 -4.11 10.84
CA THR A 415 5.91 -3.04 11.60
C THR A 415 6.14 -3.23 13.10
N GLU A 416 5.97 -2.19 13.90
CA GLU A 416 6.07 -2.27 15.37
C GLU A 416 5.13 -3.36 15.92
N ALA A 417 5.63 -4.16 16.87
CA ALA A 417 4.84 -5.18 17.54
C ALA A 417 3.67 -4.53 18.30
N ASP A 418 2.49 -5.15 18.26
CA ASP A 418 1.26 -4.65 18.92
C ASP A 418 0.69 -3.31 18.43
N ALA A 419 1.23 -2.71 17.36
CA ALA A 419 0.62 -1.55 16.73
C ALA A 419 -0.80 -1.90 16.22
N PRO A 420 -1.87 -1.18 16.63
CA PRO A 420 -3.24 -1.51 16.22
C PRO A 420 -3.45 -1.46 14.69
N HIS A 421 -2.68 -0.61 14.01
CA HIS A 421 -2.69 -0.44 12.55
C HIS A 421 -1.30 0.05 12.07
N PRO A 422 -0.86 -0.25 10.83
CA PRO A 422 0.41 0.22 10.26
C PRO A 422 0.64 1.74 10.35
N LEU A 423 -0.43 2.53 10.27
CA LEU A 423 -0.38 4.00 10.42
C LEU A 423 -0.01 4.44 11.85
N ASN A 424 -0.12 3.56 12.84
CA ASN A 424 0.27 3.79 14.23
C ASN A 424 1.68 3.28 14.54
N SER A 425 2.27 2.43 13.69
CA SER A 425 3.63 1.90 13.88
C SER A 425 4.68 3.01 13.83
N ARG A 426 5.66 2.96 14.75
CA ARG A 426 6.72 3.95 14.93
C ARG A 426 8.09 3.28 15.00
N LEU A 427 8.49 2.65 13.90
CA LEU A 427 9.83 2.07 13.76
C LEU A 427 10.90 3.15 13.52
N ASP A 428 12.12 2.92 13.98
CA ASP A 428 13.26 3.76 13.62
C ASP A 428 13.67 3.48 12.16
N ALA A 429 13.80 4.53 11.35
CA ALA A 429 14.21 4.43 9.95
C ALA A 429 15.59 3.76 9.78
N ASP A 430 16.46 3.86 10.80
CA ASP A 430 17.82 3.30 10.74
C ASP A 430 17.83 1.76 10.78
N TYR A 431 16.74 1.11 11.18
CA TYR A 431 16.58 -0.35 11.13
C TYR A 431 16.68 -0.91 9.70
N ALA A 432 16.14 -0.20 8.70
CA ALA A 432 16.28 -0.62 7.30
C ALA A 432 17.74 -0.65 6.84
N ARG A 433 18.57 0.25 7.37
CA ARG A 433 20.01 0.26 7.06
C ARG A 433 20.74 -0.91 7.72
N ALA A 434 20.38 -1.26 8.95
CA ALA A 434 20.92 -2.44 9.62
C ALA A 434 20.64 -3.72 8.83
N LEU A 435 19.41 -3.88 8.33
CA LEU A 435 19.01 -5.02 7.49
C LEU A 435 19.75 -5.03 6.15
N THR A 436 19.88 -3.87 5.50
CA THR A 436 20.64 -3.77 4.24
C THR A 436 22.11 -4.10 4.44
N ALA A 437 22.71 -3.69 5.56
CA ALA A 437 24.08 -4.01 5.91
C ALA A 437 24.30 -5.49 6.22
N SER A 438 23.28 -6.22 6.69
CA SER A 438 23.34 -7.68 6.87
C SER A 438 23.01 -8.45 5.58
N GLY A 439 22.89 -7.77 4.43
CA GLY A 439 22.65 -8.38 3.13
C GLY A 439 21.18 -8.60 2.79
N THR A 440 20.23 -8.09 3.60
CA THR A 440 18.80 -8.11 3.31
C THR A 440 18.35 -6.75 2.77
N PRO A 441 18.07 -6.57 1.46
CA PRO A 441 17.60 -5.30 0.93
C PRO A 441 16.38 -4.81 1.70
N ALA A 442 16.43 -3.58 2.22
CA ALA A 442 15.35 -3.02 3.02
C ALA A 442 15.10 -1.54 2.72
N SER A 443 13.83 -1.14 2.76
CA SER A 443 13.33 0.21 2.45
C SER A 443 12.50 0.73 3.63
N PRO A 444 12.93 1.82 4.29
CA PRO A 444 12.13 2.47 5.33
C PRO A 444 11.03 3.34 4.68
N GLU A 445 9.76 3.11 5.05
CA GLU A 445 8.61 3.71 4.36
C GLU A 445 7.60 4.36 5.33
N ILE A 446 7.16 5.58 4.99
CA ILE A 446 6.06 6.29 5.64
C ILE A 446 4.84 6.26 4.73
N ILE A 447 3.82 5.51 5.14
CA ILE A 447 2.51 5.50 4.46
C ILE A 447 1.82 6.86 4.63
N TYR A 448 1.29 7.39 3.53
CA TYR A 448 0.66 8.70 3.46
C TYR A 448 -0.64 8.63 2.65
N ALA A 449 -1.76 8.46 3.35
CA ALA A 449 -3.09 8.47 2.75
C ALA A 449 -3.45 9.89 2.31
N GLN A 450 -3.86 10.06 1.05
CA GLN A 450 -4.10 11.35 0.41
C GLN A 450 -5.42 11.38 -0.37
N VAL A 451 -5.95 12.59 -0.54
CA VAL A 451 -7.06 12.87 -1.47
C VAL A 451 -6.70 14.12 -2.26
N ARG A 452 -6.94 14.08 -3.57
CA ARG A 452 -6.80 15.23 -4.46
C ARG A 452 -7.95 15.27 -5.45
N ASP A 453 -8.63 16.41 -5.54
CA ASP A 453 -9.67 16.65 -6.55
C ASP A 453 -10.72 15.51 -6.58
N GLY A 454 -11.19 15.09 -5.40
CA GLY A 454 -12.12 13.96 -5.23
C GLY A 454 -11.49 12.56 -5.32
N GLN A 455 -10.24 12.43 -5.75
CA GLN A 455 -9.58 11.14 -5.95
C GLN A 455 -8.72 10.74 -4.74
N PRO A 456 -9.06 9.64 -4.03
CA PRO A 456 -8.17 9.06 -3.02
C PRO A 456 -6.97 8.39 -3.69
N TYR A 457 -5.79 8.55 -3.11
CA TYR A 457 -4.57 7.86 -3.52
C TYR A 457 -3.59 7.69 -2.36
N MET A 458 -2.56 6.85 -2.56
CA MET A 458 -1.54 6.58 -1.57
C MET A 458 -0.19 7.13 -2.01
N ALA A 459 0.44 7.90 -1.11
CA ALA A 459 1.83 8.33 -1.25
C ALA A 459 2.71 7.66 -0.21
N HIS A 460 3.97 7.40 -0.55
CA HIS A 460 4.97 6.80 0.32
C HIS A 460 6.15 7.75 0.49
N GLY A 461 6.48 8.07 1.73
CA GLY A 461 7.75 8.67 2.08
C GLY A 461 8.84 7.60 2.12
N ALA A 462 9.76 7.58 1.16
CA ALA A 462 10.81 6.58 1.08
C ALA A 462 12.12 7.17 0.52
N ASP A 463 13.23 6.45 0.72
CA ASP A 463 14.40 6.63 -0.12
C ASP A 463 14.17 5.83 -1.41
N TYR A 464 14.07 6.53 -2.56
CA TYR A 464 13.63 5.88 -3.79
C TYR A 464 14.59 4.78 -4.25
N GLU A 465 15.90 4.92 -4.02
CA GLU A 465 16.87 3.88 -4.41
C GLU A 465 16.69 2.62 -3.55
N MET A 466 16.48 2.79 -2.25
CA MET A 466 16.19 1.65 -1.36
C MET A 466 14.84 1.01 -1.70
N PHE A 467 13.82 1.81 -1.99
CA PHE A 467 12.51 1.36 -2.43
C PHE A 467 12.60 0.55 -3.72
N ALA A 468 13.25 1.09 -4.76
CA ALA A 468 13.44 0.43 -6.05
C ALA A 468 14.24 -0.88 -5.91
N ASN A 469 15.26 -0.92 -5.06
CA ASN A 469 16.07 -2.11 -4.83
C ASN A 469 15.27 -3.25 -4.16
N VAL A 470 14.25 -2.93 -3.36
CA VAL A 470 13.37 -3.94 -2.74
C VAL A 470 12.21 -4.34 -3.65
N THR A 471 11.67 -3.40 -4.42
CA THR A 471 10.43 -3.59 -5.20
C THR A 471 10.65 -3.93 -6.67
N ASN A 472 11.90 -3.83 -7.16
CA ASN A 472 12.25 -3.86 -8.58
C ASN A 472 11.55 -2.74 -9.40
N ALA A 473 11.20 -1.62 -8.78
CA ALA A 473 10.66 -0.46 -9.49
C ALA A 473 11.72 0.15 -10.42
N THR A 474 11.32 0.50 -11.64
CA THR A 474 12.23 1.06 -12.65
C THR A 474 11.70 2.39 -13.18
N VAL A 475 12.51 3.45 -13.14
CA VAL A 475 12.13 4.74 -13.76
C VAL A 475 12.07 4.56 -15.27
N VAL A 476 10.90 4.79 -15.86
CA VAL A 476 10.65 4.68 -17.30
C VAL A 476 10.68 6.03 -18.00
N GLU A 477 10.43 7.11 -17.27
CA GLU A 477 10.45 8.49 -17.78
C GLU A 477 11.04 9.44 -16.73
N GLY A 478 11.84 10.43 -17.15
CA GLY A 478 12.45 11.40 -16.25
C GLY A 478 13.62 10.84 -15.43
N ARG A 479 13.68 11.19 -14.14
CA ARG A 479 14.79 10.85 -13.22
C ARG A 479 14.29 10.58 -11.80
N THR A 480 15.17 10.07 -10.94
CA THR A 480 14.90 9.92 -9.51
C THR A 480 14.92 11.28 -8.78
N PRO A 481 14.24 11.39 -7.61
CA PRO A 481 14.27 12.60 -6.80
C PRO A 481 15.68 12.88 -6.27
N ALA A 482 16.19 14.09 -6.49
CA ALA A 482 17.48 14.58 -6.01
C ALA A 482 17.32 15.59 -4.86
N THR A 483 16.20 16.29 -4.81
CA THR A 483 15.90 17.28 -3.76
C THR A 483 14.69 16.87 -2.91
N ALA A 484 14.48 17.58 -1.81
CA ALA A 484 13.40 17.28 -0.86
C ALA A 484 12.00 17.59 -1.40
N ASP A 485 11.88 18.41 -2.45
CA ASP A 485 10.61 18.88 -3.02
C ASP A 485 10.36 18.27 -4.41
N GLU A 486 11.00 17.13 -4.69
CA GLU A 486 10.79 16.34 -5.90
C GLU A 486 10.09 15.02 -5.54
N ALA A 487 9.33 14.46 -6.47
CA ALA A 487 8.64 13.19 -6.31
C ALA A 487 8.73 12.38 -7.61
N VAL A 488 8.50 11.07 -7.49
CA VAL A 488 8.30 10.18 -8.63
C VAL A 488 6.99 9.43 -8.48
N VAL A 489 6.32 9.19 -9.59
CA VAL A 489 4.96 8.64 -9.62
C VAL A 489 4.94 7.32 -10.38
N GLY A 490 4.20 6.32 -9.89
CA GLY A 490 3.99 5.09 -10.66
C GLY A 490 3.16 5.35 -11.93
N THR A 491 3.34 4.58 -13.00
CA THR A 491 2.71 4.89 -14.29
C THR A 491 1.18 4.73 -14.27
N ASP A 492 0.66 3.82 -13.47
CA ASP A 492 -0.77 3.64 -13.24
C ASP A 492 -1.36 4.79 -12.42
N LEU A 493 -0.68 5.24 -11.35
CA LEU A 493 -1.11 6.41 -10.58
C LEU A 493 -1.06 7.70 -11.40
N ALA A 494 0.00 7.89 -12.20
CA ALA A 494 0.16 9.06 -13.06
C ALA A 494 -1.06 9.23 -13.98
N ARG A 495 -1.52 8.13 -14.57
CA ARG A 495 -2.75 8.12 -15.39
C ARG A 495 -4.03 8.29 -14.57
N THR A 496 -4.06 7.90 -13.30
CA THR A 496 -5.23 8.07 -12.41
C THR A 496 -5.42 9.52 -12.01
N LEU A 497 -4.31 10.21 -11.72
CA LEU A 497 -4.31 11.61 -11.29
C LEU A 497 -4.09 12.60 -12.44
N ASP A 498 -3.97 12.11 -13.68
CA ASP A 498 -3.63 12.90 -14.88
C ASP A 498 -2.37 13.75 -14.67
N LEU A 499 -1.31 13.10 -14.15
CA LEU A 499 -0.02 13.69 -13.85
C LEU A 499 1.02 13.31 -14.91
N SER A 500 1.83 14.29 -15.28
CA SER A 500 2.99 14.15 -16.17
C SER A 500 4.29 14.57 -15.46
N VAL A 501 5.43 14.12 -16.00
CA VAL A 501 6.74 14.60 -15.54
C VAL A 501 6.87 16.10 -15.84
N GLY A 502 7.24 16.88 -14.84
CA GLY A 502 7.29 18.35 -14.85
C GLY A 502 6.10 19.00 -14.12
N ASP A 503 5.04 18.25 -13.80
CA ASP A 503 3.89 18.78 -13.07
C ASP A 503 4.23 19.00 -11.59
N THR A 504 3.57 19.97 -10.96
CA THR A 504 3.63 20.16 -9.51
C THR A 504 2.39 19.55 -8.85
N VAL A 505 2.61 18.66 -7.88
CA VAL A 505 1.55 18.05 -7.07
C VAL A 505 1.56 18.63 -5.66
N THR A 506 0.39 19.01 -5.16
CA THR A 506 0.22 19.43 -3.76
C THR A 506 -0.26 18.23 -2.94
N LEU A 507 0.40 17.97 -1.81
CA LEU A 507 0.04 16.98 -0.81
C LEU A 507 -0.43 17.70 0.45
N GLY A 508 -1.52 17.22 1.01
CA GLY A 508 -2.03 17.66 2.31
C GLY A 508 -1.56 16.73 3.43
N GLY A 509 -1.75 17.11 4.69
CA GLY A 509 -1.49 16.25 5.84
C GLY A 509 -2.19 14.90 5.75
N SER A 510 -1.58 13.81 6.25
CA SER A 510 -2.27 12.51 6.31
C SER A 510 -3.08 12.39 7.61
N VAL A 511 -2.40 12.24 8.74
CA VAL A 511 -3.01 12.17 10.08
C VAL A 511 -2.83 13.47 10.89
N ALA A 512 -1.90 14.35 10.49
CA ALA A 512 -1.71 15.66 11.11
C ALA A 512 -1.84 16.77 10.05
N PRO A 513 -2.35 17.97 10.41
CA PRO A 513 -2.49 19.07 9.46
C PRO A 513 -1.18 19.44 8.76
N GLY A 514 -1.20 19.54 7.44
CA GLY A 514 0.00 19.86 6.67
C GLY A 514 -0.27 20.23 5.22
N VAL A 515 0.70 20.89 4.59
CA VAL A 515 0.71 21.12 3.15
C VAL A 515 2.14 21.08 2.59
N ARG A 516 2.31 20.46 1.43
CA ARG A 516 3.58 20.40 0.71
C ARG A 516 3.37 20.35 -0.80
N GLN A 517 4.30 20.93 -1.54
CA GLN A 517 4.37 20.80 -2.98
C GLN A 517 5.57 19.96 -3.37
N PHE A 518 5.38 19.15 -4.40
CA PHE A 518 6.43 18.36 -5.02
C PHE A 518 6.37 18.52 -6.53
N GLU A 519 7.52 18.67 -7.17
CA GLU A 519 7.66 18.54 -8.62
C GLU A 519 7.79 17.05 -8.97
N VAL A 520 6.98 16.57 -9.91
CA VAL A 520 7.07 15.21 -10.43
C VAL A 520 8.23 15.15 -11.41
N VAL A 521 9.37 14.60 -11.01
CA VAL A 521 10.60 14.58 -11.83
C VAL A 521 10.81 13.27 -12.60
N GLY A 522 9.97 12.27 -12.35
CA GLY A 522 10.00 11.01 -13.08
C GLY A 522 8.77 10.15 -12.85
N ALA A 523 8.55 9.22 -13.78
CA ALA A 523 7.56 8.17 -13.68
C ALA A 523 8.25 6.79 -13.67
N TYR A 524 7.77 5.88 -12.84
CA TYR A 524 8.34 4.53 -12.70
C TYR A 524 7.31 3.45 -12.95
N ASP A 525 7.76 2.28 -13.42
CA ASP A 525 6.98 1.07 -13.56
C ASP A 525 7.34 0.10 -12.42
N ALA A 526 6.31 -0.48 -11.78
CA ALA A 526 6.46 -1.48 -10.73
C ALA A 526 5.35 -2.54 -10.82
N HIS A 527 5.50 -3.65 -10.07
CA HIS A 527 4.50 -4.72 -10.11
C HIS A 527 3.27 -4.43 -9.26
N GLY A 528 2.08 -4.60 -9.84
CA GLY A 528 0.80 -4.53 -9.13
C GLY A 528 0.55 -3.16 -8.54
N THR A 529 0.09 -3.13 -7.28
CA THR A 529 -0.29 -1.90 -6.57
C THR A 529 0.87 -0.95 -6.28
N LEU A 530 2.13 -1.40 -6.44
CA LEU A 530 3.30 -0.53 -6.27
C LEU A 530 3.41 0.52 -7.39
N ASP A 531 2.77 0.28 -8.54
CA ASP A 531 2.68 1.23 -9.66
C ASP A 531 1.57 2.28 -9.48
N ASP A 532 0.76 2.13 -8.44
CA ASP A 532 -0.29 3.07 -8.05
C ASP A 532 0.15 3.99 -6.89
N LEU A 533 1.47 4.11 -6.63
CA LEU A 533 2.01 4.93 -5.54
C LEU A 533 2.71 6.19 -6.06
N LEU A 534 2.63 7.25 -5.24
CA LEU A 534 3.49 8.42 -5.37
C LEU A 534 4.62 8.30 -4.35
N VAL A 535 5.87 8.27 -4.78
CA VAL A 535 7.02 8.19 -3.87
C VAL A 535 7.63 9.58 -3.69
N VAL A 536 7.64 10.05 -2.45
CA VAL A 536 8.26 11.31 -2.02
C VAL A 536 9.47 11.01 -1.12
N PRO A 537 10.49 11.89 -1.08
CA PRO A 537 11.67 11.68 -0.24
C PRO A 537 11.30 11.49 1.24
N LEU A 538 11.88 10.47 1.88
CA LEU A 538 11.59 10.12 3.28
C LEU A 538 11.72 11.31 4.26
N ARG A 539 12.72 12.16 4.06
CA ARG A 539 12.96 13.34 4.90
C ARG A 539 11.81 14.35 4.82
N SER A 540 11.09 14.33 3.70
CA SER A 540 10.03 15.28 3.36
C SER A 540 8.67 14.89 3.93
N SER A 541 8.48 13.61 4.23
CA SER A 541 7.28 13.06 4.87
C SER A 541 7.28 13.20 6.41
N TRP A 542 8.42 13.43 7.05
CA TRP A 542 8.48 13.65 8.49
C TRP A 542 7.79 14.94 8.92
N GLY A 543 7.05 14.88 10.03
CA GLY A 543 6.27 16.00 10.56
C GLY A 543 4.85 16.10 9.98
N LEU A 544 4.52 15.29 8.99
CA LEU A 544 3.18 15.23 8.41
C LEU A 544 2.42 13.92 8.74
N ALA A 545 3.16 12.87 9.10
CA ALA A 545 2.61 11.56 9.46
C ALA A 545 3.34 10.91 10.65
N THR A 546 4.67 11.06 10.72
CA THR A 546 5.50 10.54 11.83
C THR A 546 6.45 11.62 12.37
N ALA A 547 7.05 11.38 13.54
CA ALA A 547 8.15 12.19 14.03
C ALA A 547 9.42 12.00 13.16
N ARG A 548 10.39 12.92 13.29
CA ARG A 548 11.67 12.80 12.58
C ARG A 548 12.38 11.50 12.95
N GLY A 549 12.86 10.78 11.94
CA GLY A 549 13.57 9.50 12.12
C GLY A 549 12.64 8.29 12.28
N GLN A 550 11.32 8.47 12.37
CA GLN A 550 10.37 7.38 12.50
C GLN A 550 9.67 7.05 11.18
N VAL A 551 9.38 5.78 10.96
CA VAL A 551 8.66 5.24 9.80
C VAL A 551 7.52 4.33 10.22
N HIS A 552 6.55 4.14 9.31
CA HIS A 552 5.42 3.24 9.56
C HIS A 552 5.83 1.79 9.37
N MET A 553 6.65 1.51 8.36
CA MET A 553 7.07 0.15 8.06
C MET A 553 8.47 0.11 7.44
N ILE A 554 9.08 -1.07 7.46
CA ILE A 554 10.29 -1.37 6.72
C ILE A 554 9.96 -2.51 5.77
N ARG A 555 10.01 -2.24 4.48
CA ARG A 555 9.86 -3.27 3.44
C ARG A 555 11.18 -3.97 3.25
N VAL A 556 11.15 -5.29 3.07
CA VAL A 556 12.34 -6.13 2.90
C VAL A 556 12.16 -7.06 1.71
N ALA A 557 13.25 -7.35 0.99
CA ALA A 557 13.23 -8.36 -0.06
C ALA A 557 13.35 -9.77 0.56
N GLY A 558 12.47 -10.67 0.16
CA GLY A 558 12.39 -12.07 0.61
C GLY A 558 11.67 -12.29 1.94
N ASP A 559 11.60 -13.56 2.33
CA ASP A 559 11.28 -13.98 3.69
C ASP A 559 12.44 -13.56 4.61
N VAL A 560 12.15 -12.74 5.63
CA VAL A 560 13.12 -12.50 6.71
C VAL A 560 13.32 -13.83 7.43
N PRO A 561 14.56 -14.26 7.76
CA PRO A 561 14.81 -15.53 8.42
C PRO A 561 13.91 -15.71 9.65
N SER A 562 12.86 -16.50 9.47
CA SER A 562 11.77 -16.62 10.43
C SER A 562 12.19 -17.56 11.55
N GLY A 563 12.76 -17.00 12.62
CA GLY A 563 12.80 -17.63 13.93
C GLY A 563 11.48 -17.55 14.70
N ALA A 564 10.45 -16.90 14.13
CA ALA A 564 9.22 -16.54 14.83
C ALA A 564 7.97 -17.36 14.47
N GLU A 565 7.99 -18.20 13.43
CA GLU A 565 6.79 -18.93 12.98
C GLU A 565 6.65 -20.36 13.52
N SER A 566 7.44 -20.74 14.53
CA SER A 566 7.25 -22.05 15.15
C SER A 566 7.35 -21.92 16.66
N GLY A 567 6.19 -21.94 17.32
CA GLY A 567 6.05 -22.21 18.75
C GLY A 567 6.50 -23.61 19.16
N THR A 568 7.58 -24.13 18.59
CA THR A 568 8.30 -25.29 19.10
C THR A 568 9.54 -24.77 19.83
N PRO A 569 9.66 -24.98 21.16
CA PRO A 569 10.90 -24.73 21.86
C PRO A 569 11.90 -25.75 21.35
N VAL A 570 12.76 -25.36 20.40
CA VAL A 570 13.95 -26.12 20.09
C VAL A 570 14.88 -25.94 21.28
N GLY A 571 15.02 -27.01 22.07
CA GLY A 571 15.88 -27.04 23.23
C GLY A 571 17.32 -26.68 22.87
N GLY A 572 17.86 -25.69 23.58
CA GLY A 572 19.24 -25.25 23.46
C GLY A 572 19.40 -23.84 24.02
N GLU A 573 19.63 -23.77 25.34
CA GLU A 573 20.08 -22.59 26.10
C GLU A 573 19.42 -21.24 25.79
N SER A 574 18.40 -20.94 26.59
CA SER A 574 17.85 -19.61 26.81
C SER A 574 18.92 -18.64 27.32
N THR A 575 19.53 -17.84 26.44
CA THR A 575 20.10 -16.51 26.72
C THR A 575 20.40 -15.85 25.36
N ASP A 576 20.18 -14.54 25.23
CA ASP A 576 20.44 -13.70 24.02
C ASP A 576 19.35 -13.60 22.94
N GLN A 577 18.06 -13.58 23.32
CA GLN A 577 16.97 -13.02 22.48
C GLN A 577 16.51 -11.63 22.97
N THR A 578 17.43 -10.78 23.39
CA THR A 578 17.13 -9.39 23.75
C THR A 578 17.52 -8.50 22.58
N GLY A 579 16.72 -7.46 22.29
CA GLY A 579 17.03 -6.43 21.28
C GLY A 579 18.28 -5.59 21.59
N LEU A 580 19.24 -6.12 22.35
CA LEU A 580 20.44 -5.46 22.82
C LEU A 580 21.59 -5.70 21.85
N ALA A 581 22.22 -4.64 21.33
CA ALA A 581 23.44 -4.74 20.53
C ALA A 581 24.58 -3.90 21.11
N ILE A 582 25.82 -4.38 20.95
CA ILE A 582 27.01 -3.56 21.23
C ILE A 582 27.14 -2.55 20.08
N THR A 583 27.36 -1.28 20.41
CA THR A 583 27.48 -0.19 19.42
C THR A 583 28.85 0.46 19.42
N GLU A 584 29.60 0.36 20.54
CA GLU A 584 30.90 1.02 20.73
C GLU A 584 31.81 0.20 21.66
N PHE A 585 33.11 0.22 21.39
CA PHE A 585 34.16 -0.38 22.22
C PHE A 585 35.42 0.48 22.20
N THR A 586 35.80 1.07 23.32
CA THR A 586 36.91 2.05 23.39
C THR A 586 37.86 1.76 24.55
N GLY A 587 39.07 2.29 24.47
CA GLY A 587 40.11 2.12 25.49
C GLY A 587 41.34 2.97 25.19
N PRO A 588 42.34 2.99 26.10
CA PRO A 588 43.61 3.68 25.86
C PRO A 588 44.40 3.03 24.71
N GLU A 589 45.17 3.82 23.98
CA GLU A 589 45.99 3.34 22.85
C GLU A 589 47.38 2.86 23.28
N THR A 590 47.99 3.52 24.27
CA THR A 590 49.32 3.19 24.80
C THR A 590 49.30 3.26 26.32
N VAL A 591 49.87 2.26 26.98
CA VAL A 591 49.87 2.10 28.44
C VAL A 591 51.18 1.49 28.93
N THR A 592 51.49 1.67 30.20
CA THR A 592 52.70 1.08 30.79
C THR A 592 52.47 -0.35 31.28
N GLN A 593 53.52 -1.17 31.21
CA GLN A 593 53.46 -2.52 31.78
C GLN A 593 53.15 -2.46 33.28
N GLY A 594 52.12 -3.21 33.71
CA GLY A 594 51.63 -3.26 35.09
C GLY A 594 50.52 -2.27 35.42
N GLU A 595 50.09 -1.46 34.46
CA GLU A 595 49.00 -0.48 34.63
C GLU A 595 47.62 -1.13 34.52
N ASN A 596 46.66 -0.63 35.32
CA ASN A 596 45.25 -0.98 35.21
C ASN A 596 44.60 -0.14 34.13
N ILE A 597 44.12 -0.78 33.07
CA ILE A 597 43.51 -0.11 31.91
C ILE A 597 42.00 -0.31 31.92
N THR A 598 41.25 0.74 31.62
CA THR A 598 39.78 0.69 31.52
C THR A 598 39.36 0.62 30.06
N LEU A 599 38.61 -0.42 29.71
CA LEU A 599 37.97 -0.63 28.42
C LEU A 599 36.46 -0.37 28.57
N SER A 600 35.90 0.49 27.73
CA SER A 600 34.49 0.88 27.79
C SER A 600 33.71 0.21 26.65
N VAL A 601 32.59 -0.45 26.98
CA VAL A 601 31.70 -1.09 26.01
C VAL A 601 30.32 -0.46 26.10
N THR A 602 29.78 0.06 25.01
CA THR A 602 28.41 0.62 24.99
C THR A 602 27.44 -0.37 24.37
N VAL A 603 26.36 -0.65 25.10
CA VAL A 603 25.25 -1.53 24.69
C VAL A 603 23.99 -0.70 24.56
N ARG A 604 23.26 -0.88 23.46
CA ARG A 604 22.00 -0.22 23.18
C ARG A 604 20.86 -1.24 23.07
N ASN A 605 19.72 -0.91 23.65
CA ASN A 605 18.49 -1.68 23.54
C ASN A 605 17.58 -1.09 22.46
N PHE A 606 17.23 -1.92 21.50
CA PHE A 606 16.32 -1.64 20.40
C PHE A 606 14.93 -2.24 20.63
N GLY A 607 14.74 -3.02 21.70
CA GLY A 607 13.45 -3.56 22.11
C GLY A 607 12.68 -2.61 23.02
N ASP A 608 11.37 -2.84 23.10
CA ASP A 608 10.41 -2.02 23.87
C ASP A 608 10.34 -2.41 25.36
N THR A 609 11.15 -3.39 25.77
CA THR A 609 11.29 -3.82 27.17
C THR A 609 12.75 -3.74 27.61
N ALA A 610 12.97 -3.50 28.91
CA ALA A 610 14.32 -3.52 29.46
C ALA A 610 14.91 -4.94 29.35
N GLY A 611 16.13 -5.04 28.82
CA GLY A 611 16.84 -6.30 28.65
C GLY A 611 18.13 -6.33 29.46
N SER A 612 18.68 -7.52 29.67
CA SER A 612 20.05 -7.68 30.17
C SER A 612 20.89 -8.51 29.22
N ARG A 613 22.16 -8.14 29.04
CA ARG A 613 23.12 -8.83 28.15
C ARG A 613 24.46 -9.00 28.84
N ALA A 614 25.08 -10.16 28.67
CA ALA A 614 26.46 -10.40 29.08
C ALA A 614 27.43 -9.82 28.03
N VAL A 615 28.40 -9.04 28.49
CA VAL A 615 29.43 -8.40 27.69
C VAL A 615 30.78 -9.04 28.01
N PRO A 616 31.22 -10.03 27.22
CA PRO A 616 32.54 -10.61 27.37
C PRO A 616 33.59 -9.67 26.73
N VAL A 617 34.62 -9.32 27.50
CA VAL A 617 35.80 -8.58 27.03
C VAL A 617 37.01 -9.50 27.20
N GLU A 618 37.73 -9.71 26.11
CA GLU A 618 38.98 -10.47 26.06
C GLU A 618 40.14 -9.49 25.85
N TYR A 619 41.20 -9.58 26.66
CA TYR A 619 42.40 -8.75 26.54
C TYR A 619 43.64 -9.65 26.63
N GLY A 620 44.28 -9.92 25.49
CA GLY A 620 45.33 -10.94 25.42
C GLY A 620 44.81 -12.30 25.90
N ASN A 621 45.32 -12.79 27.04
CA ASN A 621 44.89 -14.04 27.68
C ASN A 621 43.87 -13.83 28.83
N GLN A 622 43.56 -12.59 29.19
CA GLN A 622 42.60 -12.25 30.23
C GLN A 622 41.19 -12.20 29.64
N ARG A 623 40.20 -12.69 30.39
CA ARG A 623 38.79 -12.62 30.01
C ARG A 623 37.96 -12.11 31.17
N ALA A 624 37.20 -11.05 30.92
CA ALA A 624 36.26 -10.48 31.86
C ALA A 624 34.85 -10.55 31.26
N ASN A 625 33.83 -10.76 32.09
CA ASN A 625 32.44 -10.76 31.64
C ASN A 625 31.60 -9.90 32.58
N ARG A 626 30.81 -8.98 32.02
CA ARG A 626 29.93 -8.09 32.78
C ARG A 626 28.52 -8.14 32.21
N THR A 627 27.53 -8.42 33.05
CA THR A 627 26.13 -8.31 32.65
C THR A 627 25.67 -6.86 32.80
N VAL A 628 25.09 -6.30 31.74
CA VAL A 628 24.51 -4.97 31.72
C VAL A 628 23.01 -5.05 31.53
N SER A 629 22.26 -4.27 32.30
CA SER A 629 20.84 -4.07 32.10
C SER A 629 20.61 -2.73 31.43
N VAL A 630 19.87 -2.72 30.33
CA VAL A 630 19.63 -1.53 29.51
C VAL A 630 18.12 -1.32 29.36
N PRO A 631 17.59 -0.14 29.71
CA PRO A 631 16.18 0.19 29.51
C PRO A 631 15.75 0.09 28.04
N ALA A 632 14.44 -0.07 27.79
CA ALA A 632 13.86 -0.04 26.45
C ALA A 632 14.26 1.23 25.69
N GLY A 633 14.69 1.10 24.42
CA GLY A 633 15.21 2.22 23.61
C GLY A 633 16.47 2.92 24.15
N GLY A 634 17.00 2.48 25.30
CA GLY A 634 18.09 3.12 26.02
C GLY A 634 19.47 2.62 25.60
N GLN A 635 20.51 3.28 26.11
CA GLN A 635 21.90 2.82 25.98
C GLN A 635 22.61 2.87 27.33
N THR A 636 23.60 2.00 27.53
CA THR A 636 24.41 1.96 28.76
C THR A 636 25.84 1.58 28.42
N THR A 637 26.80 2.30 29.01
CA THR A 637 28.23 1.99 28.89
C THR A 637 28.70 1.22 30.11
N VAL A 638 29.44 0.15 29.87
CA VAL A 638 30.06 -0.70 30.88
C VAL A 638 31.57 -0.53 30.81
N GLU A 639 32.19 -0.32 31.96
CA GLU A 639 33.64 -0.26 32.08
C GLU A 639 34.21 -1.59 32.58
N VAL A 640 35.25 -2.07 31.92
CA VAL A 640 35.96 -3.30 32.23
C VAL A 640 37.43 -2.97 32.42
N THR A 641 37.93 -3.19 33.64
CA THR A 641 39.34 -2.98 33.97
C THR A 641 40.14 -4.27 33.74
N VAL A 642 41.28 -4.17 33.04
CA VAL A 642 42.23 -5.26 32.80
C VAL A 642 43.66 -4.78 33.09
N VAL A 643 44.63 -5.69 33.24
CA VAL A 643 46.02 -5.32 33.58
C VAL A 643 46.95 -5.52 32.38
N ALA A 644 47.77 -4.53 32.06
CA ALA A 644 48.71 -4.58 30.94
C ALA A 644 50.00 -5.36 31.30
N GLU A 645 49.96 -6.69 31.24
CA GLU A 645 51.07 -7.55 31.71
C GLU A 645 52.21 -7.76 30.71
N GLN A 646 51.89 -7.85 29.41
CA GLN A 646 52.83 -8.19 28.35
C GLN A 646 53.16 -6.95 27.52
N THR A 647 54.45 -6.67 27.32
CA THR A 647 54.91 -5.60 26.43
C THR A 647 54.67 -5.96 24.95
N GLY A 648 54.39 -4.96 24.13
CA GLY A 648 54.01 -5.10 22.72
C GLY A 648 52.54 -4.73 22.46
N GLU A 649 52.08 -4.96 21.22
CA GLU A 649 50.67 -4.75 20.86
C GLU A 649 49.81 -5.90 21.37
N VAL A 650 48.88 -5.59 22.28
CA VAL A 650 47.91 -6.53 22.83
C VAL A 650 46.52 -6.15 22.33
N ARG A 651 45.81 -7.10 21.72
CA ARG A 651 44.46 -6.86 21.20
C ARG A 651 43.40 -7.14 22.26
N ALA A 652 42.53 -6.18 22.48
CA ALA A 652 41.28 -6.31 23.20
C ALA A 652 40.14 -6.65 22.23
N ARG A 653 39.19 -7.50 22.64
CA ARG A 653 38.03 -7.90 21.83
C ARG A 653 36.75 -7.99 22.65
N THR A 654 35.62 -7.60 22.05
CA THR A 654 34.29 -7.93 22.56
C THR A 654 33.35 -8.21 21.39
N GLY A 655 32.95 -9.47 21.23
CA GLY A 655 32.25 -9.90 20.02
C GLY A 655 33.09 -9.62 18.75
N GLU A 656 32.55 -8.78 17.87
CA GLU A 656 33.17 -8.37 16.59
C GLU A 656 34.05 -7.10 16.72
N TYR A 657 34.00 -6.44 17.87
CA TYR A 657 34.74 -5.23 18.15
C TYR A 657 36.16 -5.56 18.59
N THR A 658 37.13 -4.84 18.03
CA THR A 658 38.54 -4.98 18.36
C THR A 658 39.15 -3.62 18.66
N HIS A 659 40.04 -3.59 19.65
CA HIS A 659 40.81 -2.42 20.04
C HIS A 659 42.24 -2.85 20.35
N THR A 660 43.24 -2.18 19.79
CA THR A 660 44.65 -2.54 19.99
C THR A 660 45.27 -1.61 21.03
N VAL A 661 45.90 -2.19 22.05
CA VAL A 661 46.60 -1.45 23.12
C VAL A 661 48.08 -1.75 23.01
N THR A 662 48.90 -0.71 22.88
CA THR A 662 50.36 -0.83 22.85
C THR A 662 50.90 -0.75 24.27
N VAL A 663 51.43 -1.85 24.78
CA VAL A 663 52.01 -1.90 26.12
C VAL A 663 53.52 -1.66 26.03
N VAL A 664 53.97 -0.57 26.62
CA VAL A 664 55.38 -0.18 26.64
C VAL A 664 56.02 -0.51 27.98
N SER A 665 57.35 -0.63 27.98
CA SER A 665 58.09 -0.69 29.25
C SER A 665 58.00 0.67 29.95
N PRO A 666 57.78 0.72 31.27
CA PRO A 666 57.72 1.97 32.04
C PRO A 666 59.00 2.81 31.98
N ASN A 667 60.12 2.23 31.55
CA ASN A 667 61.43 2.91 31.46
C ASN A 667 61.91 3.14 30.01
N ALA A 668 61.06 3.04 29.00
CA ALA A 668 61.46 3.31 27.60
C ALA A 668 61.48 4.82 27.28
N ILE A 669 62.44 5.27 26.47
CA ILE A 669 62.37 6.57 25.74
C ILE A 669 62.23 6.27 24.25
N ARG A 670 61.56 7.16 23.51
CA ARG A 670 61.32 7.03 22.06
C ARG A 670 61.41 8.38 21.35
N ILE A 671 61.87 8.32 20.11
CA ILE A 671 61.67 9.39 19.13
C ILE A 671 60.41 9.01 18.35
N PRO A 672 59.35 9.83 18.32
CA PRO A 672 58.12 9.53 17.59
C PRO A 672 58.40 9.20 16.12
N ALA A 673 57.79 8.13 15.61
CA ALA A 673 58.02 7.63 14.26
C ALA A 673 57.53 8.61 13.17
N GLU A 674 56.64 9.53 13.55
CA GLU A 674 56.08 10.58 12.71
C GLU A 674 57.11 11.65 12.33
N LEU A 675 58.30 11.64 12.95
CA LEU A 675 59.40 12.54 12.61
C LEU A 675 59.90 12.27 11.17
N PRO A 676 60.15 13.30 10.34
CA PRO A 676 60.51 13.09 8.94
C PRO A 676 61.79 12.26 8.76
N GLY A 677 61.73 11.23 7.92
CA GLY A 677 62.90 10.43 7.53
C GLY A 677 63.76 11.07 6.44
N THR A 678 63.32 12.19 5.84
CA THR A 678 64.07 12.95 4.83
C THR A 678 64.05 14.44 5.13
N ALA A 679 65.16 15.12 4.92
CA ALA A 679 65.26 16.57 5.15
C ALA A 679 66.19 17.29 4.16
N PRO A 680 65.95 18.58 3.90
CA PRO A 680 66.83 19.38 3.06
C PRO A 680 68.13 19.73 3.81
N PRO A 681 69.28 19.88 3.10
CA PRO A 681 70.54 20.23 3.72
C PRO A 681 70.47 21.51 4.56
N GLY A 682 71.07 21.49 5.75
CA GLY A 682 71.24 22.68 6.60
C GLY A 682 69.98 23.21 7.29
N SER A 683 68.85 22.49 7.31
CA SER A 683 67.65 22.91 8.06
C SER A 683 67.72 22.62 9.56
N GLY A 684 66.97 23.36 10.37
CA GLY A 684 66.73 23.02 11.79
C GLY A 684 65.51 22.11 11.95
N LEU A 685 65.67 21.04 12.73
CA LEU A 685 64.64 20.02 13.02
C LEU A 685 64.32 20.01 14.52
N TYR A 686 63.04 20.09 14.87
CA TYR A 686 62.53 19.88 16.22
C TYR A 686 62.37 18.38 16.44
N VAL A 687 63.19 17.83 17.32
CA VAL A 687 63.19 16.40 17.68
C VAL A 687 62.56 16.25 19.06
N PRO A 688 61.31 15.78 19.14
CA PRO A 688 60.70 15.40 20.41
C PRO A 688 61.29 14.10 20.93
N VAL A 689 61.59 14.05 22.22
CA VAL A 689 61.93 12.85 22.96
C VAL A 689 60.85 12.66 24.00
N VAL A 690 60.14 11.54 23.90
CA VAL A 690 59.07 11.18 24.82
C VAL A 690 59.36 9.86 25.49
N ASP A 691 58.74 9.60 26.62
CA ASP A 691 58.83 8.31 27.28
C ASP A 691 57.84 7.30 26.67
N GLY A 692 57.66 6.17 27.37
CA GLY A 692 56.74 5.12 26.95
C GLY A 692 55.27 5.58 26.85
N THR A 693 54.81 6.47 27.72
CA THR A 693 53.41 6.97 27.72
C THR A 693 53.21 8.10 26.72
N GLY A 694 54.31 8.71 26.26
CA GLY A 694 54.26 9.86 25.35
C GLY A 694 54.47 11.18 26.07
N ASP A 695 54.84 11.15 27.35
CA ASP A 695 55.16 12.32 28.13
C ASP A 695 56.56 12.84 27.74
N PRO A 696 56.76 14.17 27.72
CA PRO A 696 58.01 14.77 27.28
C PRO A 696 59.17 14.45 28.24
N VAL A 697 60.30 14.01 27.69
CA VAL A 697 61.53 13.73 28.45
C VAL A 697 62.44 14.95 28.40
N THR A 698 62.60 15.61 29.55
CA THR A 698 63.50 16.77 29.71
C THR A 698 64.96 16.33 29.84
N ASP A 699 65.89 17.19 29.45
CA ASP A 699 67.35 17.00 29.58
C ASP A 699 67.90 15.73 28.88
N ALA A 700 67.24 15.28 27.82
CA ALA A 700 67.70 14.19 26.95
C ALA A 700 68.67 14.71 25.89
N ALA A 701 69.81 14.04 25.76
CA ALA A 701 70.86 14.39 24.80
C ALA A 701 70.52 13.86 23.41
N VAL A 702 70.13 14.75 22.50
CA VAL A 702 69.83 14.43 21.10
C VAL A 702 71.04 14.75 20.23
N THR A 703 71.57 13.74 19.55
CA THR A 703 72.80 13.84 18.75
C THR A 703 72.56 13.51 17.27
N VAL A 704 73.07 14.35 16.37
CA VAL A 704 73.11 14.13 14.91
C VAL A 704 74.45 14.61 14.38
N ASP A 705 75.17 13.76 13.63
CA ASP A 705 76.46 14.12 13.01
C ASP A 705 77.48 14.74 13.97
N GLY A 706 77.55 14.21 15.21
CA GLY A 706 78.45 14.71 16.26
C GLY A 706 78.00 16.00 16.96
N VAL A 707 76.87 16.60 16.55
CA VAL A 707 76.25 17.74 17.23
C VAL A 707 75.23 17.25 18.24
N THR A 708 75.44 17.55 19.53
CA THR A 708 74.53 17.18 20.63
C THR A 708 73.80 18.40 21.17
N VAL A 709 72.47 18.30 21.32
CA VAL A 709 71.58 19.32 21.89
C VAL A 709 70.69 18.66 22.94
N GLN A 710 70.48 19.31 24.08
CA GLN A 710 69.58 18.82 25.13
C GLN A 710 68.12 19.19 24.85
N THR A 711 67.18 18.33 25.23
CA THR A 711 65.76 18.67 25.23
C THR A 711 65.43 19.69 26.32
N ARG A 712 64.51 20.61 26.02
CA ARG A 712 64.01 21.63 26.98
C ARG A 712 62.87 21.07 27.84
N ASP A 713 62.23 21.92 28.63
CA ASP A 713 61.07 21.58 29.48
C ASP A 713 59.90 20.94 28.72
N GLU A 714 59.79 21.20 27.41
CA GLU A 714 58.79 20.60 26.52
C GLU A 714 59.22 19.24 25.94
N GLY A 715 60.39 18.70 26.33
CA GLY A 715 60.93 17.44 25.81
C GLY A 715 61.42 17.50 24.36
N VAL A 716 61.68 18.70 23.83
CA VAL A 716 62.07 18.90 22.43
C VAL A 716 63.47 19.51 22.32
N ALA A 717 64.30 18.95 21.43
CA ALA A 717 65.61 19.47 21.05
C ALA A 717 65.55 20.06 19.62
N VAL A 718 66.12 21.25 19.41
CA VAL A 718 66.22 21.86 18.07
C VAL A 718 67.60 21.54 17.51
N VAL A 719 67.64 20.57 16.59
CA VAL A 719 68.89 20.03 16.06
C VAL A 719 69.19 20.63 14.68
N PRO A 720 70.37 21.24 14.45
CA PRO A 720 70.79 21.67 13.13
C PRO A 720 71.21 20.45 12.29
N LEU A 721 70.64 20.30 11.10
CA LEU A 721 70.94 19.18 10.22
C LEU A 721 72.19 19.43 9.36
N PRO A 722 72.94 18.37 8.99
CA PRO A 722 74.12 18.47 8.13
C PRO A 722 73.83 19.14 6.78
N ARG A 723 74.84 19.79 6.21
CA ARG A 723 74.77 20.37 4.85
C ARG A 723 75.15 19.38 3.75
N THR A 724 75.73 18.24 4.12
CA THR A 724 76.14 17.20 3.19
C THR A 724 74.99 16.22 3.00
N GLU A 725 74.71 15.84 1.75
CA GLU A 725 73.75 14.78 1.47
C GLU A 725 74.26 13.43 1.98
N GLY A 726 73.37 12.61 2.52
CA GLY A 726 73.77 11.33 3.11
C GLY A 726 72.71 10.75 4.04
N ASN A 727 73.00 9.57 4.58
CA ASN A 727 72.20 8.94 5.63
C ASN A 727 72.83 9.25 6.98
N TYR A 728 71.99 9.68 7.92
CA TYR A 728 72.34 10.06 9.28
C TYR A 728 71.38 9.36 10.25
N THR A 729 71.81 9.26 11.51
CA THR A 729 70.98 8.74 12.59
C THR A 729 70.86 9.82 13.65
N ILE A 730 69.62 10.12 14.04
CA ILE A 730 69.31 10.91 15.22
C ILE A 730 69.33 9.96 16.41
N THR A 731 70.14 10.25 17.43
CA THR A 731 70.23 9.44 18.64
C THR A 731 69.83 10.28 19.84
N ALA A 732 68.75 9.91 20.53
CA ALA A 732 68.36 10.50 21.80
C ALA A 732 68.82 9.61 22.95
N GLN A 733 69.50 10.18 23.93
CA GLN A 733 70.00 9.48 25.11
C GLN A 733 69.58 10.20 26.38
N HIS A 734 68.98 9.47 27.33
CA HIS A 734 68.64 10.00 28.64
C HIS A 734 68.99 8.95 29.69
N GLU A 735 69.94 9.27 30.58
CA GLU A 735 70.58 8.31 31.48
C GLU A 735 71.17 7.11 30.70
N ASN A 736 70.78 5.87 31.02
CA ASN A 736 71.20 4.64 30.32
C ASN A 736 70.26 4.23 29.16
N ARG A 737 69.33 5.10 28.75
CA ARG A 737 68.29 4.79 27.76
C ARG A 737 68.63 5.45 26.43
N THR A 738 68.39 4.77 25.31
CA THR A 738 68.71 5.27 23.97
C THR A 738 67.56 5.00 23.01
N ALA A 739 67.20 6.00 22.20
CA ALA A 739 66.30 5.87 21.06
C ALA A 739 66.98 6.43 19.80
N THR A 740 66.67 5.83 18.64
CA THR A 740 67.28 6.23 17.36
C THR A 740 66.25 6.43 16.27
N HIS A 741 66.47 7.41 15.40
CA HIS A 741 65.66 7.66 14.21
C HIS A 741 66.54 7.84 12.98
N ALA A 742 66.21 7.16 11.88
CA ALA A 742 66.96 7.27 10.63
C ALA A 742 66.55 8.53 9.86
N LEU A 743 67.52 9.26 9.32
CA LEU A 743 67.31 10.51 8.59
C LEU A 743 68.19 10.56 7.34
N ARG A 744 67.60 10.89 6.19
CA ARG A 744 68.33 11.09 4.93
C ARG A 744 68.30 12.55 4.49
N ILE A 745 69.48 13.13 4.30
CA ILE A 745 69.63 14.50 3.80
C ILE A 745 69.69 14.46 2.27
N VAL A 746 68.74 15.16 1.60
CA VAL A 746 68.60 15.18 0.13
C VAL A 746 68.28 16.60 -0.32
N ALA A 747 69.04 17.16 -1.28
CA ALA A 747 68.73 18.47 -1.84
C ALA A 747 67.40 18.45 -2.59
N GLY A 748 66.62 19.52 -2.42
CA GLY A 748 65.30 19.65 -3.03
C GLY A 748 64.17 18.90 -2.32
N SER A 749 64.43 18.18 -1.22
CA SER A 749 63.35 17.56 -0.45
C SER A 749 62.45 18.61 0.22
N GLU A 750 61.13 18.43 0.11
CA GLU A 750 60.17 19.35 0.72
C GLU A 750 60.07 19.18 2.24
N ARG A 751 59.84 20.29 2.95
CA ARG A 751 59.51 20.29 4.38
C ARG A 751 58.04 19.90 4.57
N ARG A 752 57.85 18.70 5.13
CA ARG A 752 56.53 18.08 5.35
C ARG A 752 56.11 18.18 6.81
N LEU A 753 54.82 18.36 7.06
CA LEU A 753 54.27 18.20 8.40
C LEU A 753 54.39 16.73 8.81
N SER A 754 54.59 16.48 10.11
CA SER A 754 54.34 15.17 10.69
C SER A 754 52.83 15.03 10.93
N GLY A 755 52.30 13.81 10.82
CA GLY A 755 50.88 13.57 11.02
C GLY A 755 50.60 12.17 11.51
N ARG A 756 49.66 12.07 12.45
CA ARG A 756 49.12 10.82 12.97
C ARG A 756 47.61 10.80 12.76
N LEU A 757 47.08 9.61 12.49
CA LEU A 757 45.67 9.39 12.24
C LEU A 757 45.25 8.14 13.00
N ASP A 758 44.28 8.29 13.90
CA ASP A 758 43.73 7.19 14.68
C ASP A 758 42.21 7.15 14.51
N VAL A 759 41.65 5.93 14.48
CA VAL A 759 40.22 5.67 14.32
C VAL A 759 39.78 4.73 15.44
N SER A 760 38.80 5.18 16.22
CA SER A 760 38.31 4.43 17.38
C SER A 760 36.78 4.31 17.35
N PRO A 761 36.21 3.09 17.44
CA PRO A 761 36.90 1.79 17.44
C PRO A 761 37.53 1.43 16.08
N GLN A 762 38.48 0.48 16.06
CA GLN A 762 39.12 -0.04 14.84
C GLN A 762 38.22 -0.99 14.03
N SER A 763 37.22 -1.60 14.68
CA SER A 763 36.14 -2.33 13.99
C SER A 763 34.78 -1.98 14.58
N GLY A 764 33.72 -2.09 13.77
CA GLY A 764 32.35 -1.90 14.23
C GLY A 764 31.31 -2.37 13.22
N ASN A 765 30.03 -2.27 13.59
CA ASN A 765 28.92 -2.61 12.70
C ASN A 765 28.37 -1.36 12.01
N ALA A 766 27.32 -1.53 11.20
CA ALA A 766 26.68 -0.43 10.46
C ALA A 766 26.12 0.71 11.34
N LEU A 767 25.96 0.49 12.65
CA LEU A 767 25.49 1.48 13.62
C LEU A 767 26.63 2.19 14.37
N THR A 768 27.86 1.68 14.25
CA THR A 768 29.03 2.28 14.88
C THR A 768 29.42 3.58 14.14
N SER A 769 29.63 4.65 14.91
CA SER A 769 30.11 5.95 14.41
C SER A 769 31.53 6.18 14.92
N PRO A 770 32.59 5.84 14.15
CA PRO A 770 33.94 5.92 14.66
C PRO A 770 34.38 7.39 14.81
N THR A 771 35.13 7.65 15.87
CA THR A 771 35.81 8.93 16.08
C THR A 771 37.17 8.88 15.39
N VAL A 772 37.40 9.87 14.51
CA VAL A 772 38.65 10.04 13.78
C VAL A 772 39.44 11.16 14.44
N THR A 773 40.62 10.82 14.94
CA THR A 773 41.56 11.75 15.57
C THR A 773 42.69 12.04 14.59
N VAL A 774 42.93 13.32 14.31
CA VAL A 774 43.99 13.79 13.44
C VAL A 774 44.94 14.65 14.27
N GLU A 775 46.19 14.23 14.37
CA GLU A 775 47.26 14.99 15.01
C GLU A 775 48.27 15.43 13.96
N LEU A 776 48.67 16.69 14.00
CA LEU A 776 49.62 17.28 13.06
C LEU A 776 50.70 18.02 13.82
N GLY A 777 51.95 17.90 13.38
CA GLY A 777 53.09 18.61 13.95
C GLY A 777 53.92 19.30 12.88
N ASN A 778 54.52 20.44 13.24
CA ASN A 778 55.51 21.10 12.41
C ASN A 778 56.92 20.84 12.98
N PRO A 779 57.68 19.87 12.44
CA PRO A 779 59.00 19.54 12.94
C PRO A 779 60.09 20.52 12.47
N TRP A 780 59.76 21.58 11.73
CA TRP A 780 60.76 22.46 11.10
C TRP A 780 60.87 23.80 11.80
N GLN A 781 62.06 24.40 11.74
CA GLN A 781 62.32 25.77 12.21
C GLN A 781 61.75 26.86 11.29
N GLN A 782 60.63 26.59 10.61
CA GLN A 782 59.92 27.52 9.75
C GLN A 782 58.42 27.28 9.87
N GLN A 783 57.62 28.35 9.82
CA GLN A 783 56.16 28.22 9.76
C GLN A 783 55.73 27.54 8.46
N LEU A 784 54.82 26.57 8.57
CA LEU A 784 54.27 25.86 7.41
C LEU A 784 52.76 26.07 7.34
N THR A 785 52.28 26.43 6.14
CA THR A 785 50.86 26.43 5.79
C THR A 785 50.62 25.33 4.77
N ARG A 786 49.68 24.43 5.09
CA ARG A 786 49.36 23.26 4.27
C ARG A 786 47.86 23.02 4.25
N THR A 787 47.38 22.53 3.12
CA THR A 787 46.03 21.97 3.00
C THR A 787 46.07 20.52 3.47
N ILE A 788 45.25 20.21 4.46
CA ILE A 788 45.12 18.86 5.03
C ILE A 788 43.83 18.26 4.53
N THR A 789 43.93 17.07 3.94
CA THR A 789 42.79 16.33 3.42
C THR A 789 42.71 14.97 4.08
N VAL A 790 41.58 14.68 4.72
CA VAL A 790 41.25 13.36 5.26
C VAL A 790 40.20 12.74 4.35
N VAL A 791 40.58 11.65 3.68
CA VAL A 791 39.68 10.86 2.83
C VAL A 791 39.28 9.61 3.60
N GLY A 792 37.98 9.41 3.80
CA GLY A 792 37.44 8.19 4.38
C GLY A 792 36.24 7.68 3.57
N PRO A 793 35.68 6.53 3.95
CA PRO A 793 34.56 5.94 3.23
C PRO A 793 33.27 6.78 3.31
N THR A 794 33.15 7.64 4.33
CA THR A 794 31.95 8.44 4.59
C THR A 794 32.02 9.85 4.00
N GLY A 795 33.14 10.19 3.35
CA GLY A 795 33.36 11.46 2.65
C GLY A 795 34.81 11.95 2.73
N THR A 796 35.06 13.09 2.10
CA THR A 796 36.35 13.80 2.17
C THR A 796 36.21 15.07 2.98
N ARG A 797 37.17 15.35 3.87
CA ARG A 797 37.27 16.61 4.61
C ARG A 797 38.58 17.30 4.28
N GLU A 798 38.50 18.60 4.01
CA GLU A 798 39.65 19.42 3.66
C GLU A 798 39.71 20.66 4.55
N ARG A 799 40.91 21.00 5.04
CA ARG A 799 41.14 22.18 5.87
C ARG A 799 42.56 22.71 5.68
N GLN A 800 42.70 24.03 5.52
CA GLN A 800 44.00 24.68 5.57
C GLN A 800 44.46 24.85 7.03
N VAL A 801 45.69 24.43 7.33
CA VAL A 801 46.29 24.50 8.65
C VAL A 801 47.63 25.25 8.55
N THR A 802 47.84 26.20 9.46
CA THR A 802 49.08 26.96 9.59
C THR A 802 49.70 26.65 10.95
N LEU A 803 50.90 26.08 10.96
CA LEU A 803 51.61 25.68 12.19
C LEU A 803 52.94 26.43 12.31
N SER A 804 53.13 27.08 13.45
CA SER A 804 54.41 27.69 13.84
C SER A 804 55.49 26.61 14.05
N PRO A 805 56.79 26.97 14.01
CA PRO A 805 57.88 26.04 14.28
C PRO A 805 57.70 25.29 15.60
N GLY A 806 57.83 23.96 15.58
CA GLY A 806 57.72 23.09 16.76
C GLY A 806 56.30 22.91 17.30
N ASN A 807 55.29 23.58 16.75
CA ASN A 807 53.93 23.53 17.27
C ASN A 807 53.11 22.40 16.60
N GLY A 808 52.09 21.91 17.31
CA GLY A 808 51.18 20.88 16.84
C GLY A 808 49.70 21.24 17.02
N THR A 809 48.82 20.44 16.43
CA THR A 809 47.37 20.55 16.62
C THR A 809 46.73 19.18 16.61
N ARG A 810 45.71 18.99 17.44
CA ARG A 810 44.85 17.81 17.46
C ARG A 810 43.44 18.23 17.08
N SER A 811 42.82 17.47 16.19
CA SER A 811 41.43 17.66 15.81
C SER A 811 40.71 16.33 15.75
N GLU A 812 39.50 16.31 16.30
CA GLU A 812 38.67 15.12 16.35
C GLU A 812 37.37 15.38 15.59
N PHE A 813 36.90 14.36 14.90
CA PHE A 813 35.56 14.38 14.35
C PHE A 813 34.97 12.99 14.30
N THR A 814 33.67 12.90 14.57
CA THR A 814 32.91 11.68 14.32
C THR A 814 32.73 11.53 12.82
N ALA A 815 33.23 10.44 12.24
CA ALA A 815 32.85 10.06 10.89
C ALA A 815 31.36 9.71 10.91
N ALA A 816 30.62 10.07 9.85
CA ALA A 816 29.20 9.71 9.78
C ALA A 816 29.05 8.20 9.99
N ALA A 817 27.99 7.77 10.69
CA ALA A 817 27.74 6.37 11.01
C ALA A 817 28.04 5.44 9.82
N GLY A 818 28.56 4.24 10.10
CA GLY A 818 28.83 3.17 9.12
C GLY A 818 27.65 2.81 8.20
N ALA A 819 26.49 3.44 8.39
CA ALA A 819 25.28 3.49 7.59
C ALA A 819 25.45 3.72 6.07
N ARG A 820 26.66 3.94 5.54
CA ARG A 820 26.94 4.04 4.08
C ARG A 820 27.92 2.99 3.56
N THR A 821 28.43 2.11 4.42
CA THR A 821 29.50 1.17 4.08
C THR A 821 29.02 -0.26 4.24
N GLN A 822 29.12 -1.03 3.15
CA GLN A 822 28.92 -2.47 3.16
C GLN A 822 29.95 -3.14 4.10
N PRO A 823 29.69 -4.34 4.63
CA PRO A 823 30.71 -5.09 5.36
C PRO A 823 32.00 -5.20 4.54
N GLY A 824 33.14 -4.90 5.17
CA GLY A 824 34.43 -4.83 4.49
C GLY A 824 35.48 -4.00 5.24
N GLU A 825 36.71 -4.00 4.72
CA GLU A 825 37.82 -3.20 5.25
C GLU A 825 37.91 -1.85 4.53
N TYR A 826 38.02 -0.78 5.30
CA TYR A 826 38.13 0.59 4.83
C TYR A 826 39.37 1.26 5.40
N ALA A 827 39.92 2.23 4.67
CA ALA A 827 41.09 2.99 5.12
C ALA A 827 40.77 4.49 5.13
N PHE A 828 41.02 5.15 6.26
CA PHE A 828 41.11 6.60 6.34
C PHE A 828 42.52 7.03 5.95
N ARG A 829 42.64 7.99 5.03
CA ARG A 829 43.93 8.52 4.57
C ARG A 829 44.06 9.99 4.92
N LEU A 830 45.10 10.33 5.66
CA LEU A 830 45.51 11.70 5.95
C LEU A 830 46.55 12.14 4.91
N SER A 831 46.35 13.29 4.29
CA SER A 831 47.28 13.85 3.32
C SER A 831 47.51 15.35 3.53
N SER A 832 48.70 15.82 3.15
CA SER A 832 49.10 17.22 3.15
C SER A 832 49.50 17.64 1.73
N ASN A 833 48.78 18.60 1.15
CA ASN A 833 48.92 19.01 -0.26
C ASN A 833 48.97 17.81 -1.23
N GLY A 834 48.12 16.80 -1.01
CA GLY A 834 48.04 15.59 -1.84
C GLY A 834 49.09 14.50 -1.55
N THR A 835 50.07 14.75 -0.67
CA THR A 835 51.01 13.72 -0.22
C THR A 835 50.49 13.04 1.05
N GLN A 836 50.38 11.71 1.04
CA GLN A 836 49.90 10.94 2.19
C GLN A 836 50.86 11.06 3.38
N LEU A 837 50.32 11.34 4.56
CA LEU A 837 51.03 11.43 5.84
C LEU A 837 50.80 10.19 6.71
N ALA A 838 49.54 9.73 6.84
CA ALA A 838 49.16 8.61 7.68
C ALA A 838 47.94 7.87 7.11
N THR A 839 47.72 6.64 7.55
CA THR A 839 46.56 5.82 7.22
C THR A 839 46.10 5.06 8.44
N ALA A 840 44.79 4.92 8.60
CA ALA A 840 44.18 4.15 9.68
C ALA A 840 43.10 3.25 9.07
N ASP A 841 43.18 1.96 9.36
CA ASP A 841 42.23 0.97 8.87
C ASP A 841 41.01 0.87 9.79
N TYR A 842 39.86 0.61 9.21
CA TYR A 842 38.57 0.49 9.88
C TYR A 842 37.77 -0.65 9.24
N THR A 843 37.42 -1.67 10.04
CA THR A 843 36.67 -2.84 9.55
C THR A 843 35.19 -2.73 9.91
N VAL A 844 34.32 -2.84 8.91
CA VAL A 844 32.86 -2.93 9.10
C VAL A 844 32.43 -4.39 9.02
N THR A 845 31.81 -4.91 10.07
CA THR A 845 31.24 -6.28 10.10
C THR A 845 29.72 -6.25 9.91
N GLY A 846 29.17 -7.28 9.27
CA GLY A 846 27.72 -7.48 9.13
C GLY A 846 27.20 -8.39 10.23
N ASP A 847 26.23 -7.92 11.03
CA ASP A 847 25.69 -8.67 12.17
C ASP A 847 24.31 -9.27 11.83
N GLU A 848 24.27 -10.58 11.57
CA GLU A 848 23.02 -11.34 11.36
C GLU A 848 22.13 -11.36 12.62
N ARG A 849 22.71 -11.22 13.83
CA ARG A 849 21.93 -11.16 15.08
C ARG A 849 21.26 -9.80 15.27
N LEU A 850 21.84 -8.73 14.73
CA LEU A 850 21.19 -7.41 14.71
C LEU A 850 19.94 -7.44 13.82
N ALA A 851 20.01 -8.14 12.68
CA ALA A 851 18.82 -8.38 11.84
C ALA A 851 17.75 -9.18 12.59
N ALA A 852 18.14 -10.21 13.35
CA ALA A 852 17.22 -11.00 14.18
C ALA A 852 16.63 -10.20 15.36
N ALA A 853 17.43 -9.34 16.01
CA ALA A 853 17.00 -8.47 17.10
C ALA A 853 16.01 -7.40 16.62
N VAL A 854 16.29 -6.77 15.46
CA VAL A 854 15.40 -5.79 14.82
C VAL A 854 14.13 -6.45 14.30
N ALA A 855 14.23 -7.66 13.74
CA ALA A 855 13.07 -8.46 13.35
C ALA A 855 12.28 -9.01 14.57
N SER A 856 12.86 -9.09 15.76
CA SER A 856 12.15 -9.49 16.99
C SER A 856 11.36 -8.36 17.65
N SER A 857 11.79 -7.10 17.46
CA SER A 857 11.04 -5.91 17.91
C SER A 857 9.86 -5.56 16.98
N GLY A 858 9.84 -6.11 15.76
CA GLY A 858 8.78 -5.89 14.80
C GLY A 858 8.03 -7.17 14.47
N GLN A 859 6.76 -7.05 14.09
CA GLN A 859 6.02 -8.17 13.53
C GLN A 859 6.29 -8.23 12.03
N TYR A 860 6.98 -9.29 11.59
CA TYR A 860 7.12 -9.58 10.17
C TYR A 860 5.78 -10.06 9.58
N ALA A 861 5.46 -9.55 8.40
CA ALA A 861 4.42 -10.08 7.55
C ALA A 861 4.96 -10.22 6.13
N SER A 862 4.72 -11.36 5.50
CA SER A 862 4.83 -11.50 4.04
C SER A 862 3.86 -10.50 3.40
N GLY A 863 4.32 -9.65 2.48
CA GLY A 863 3.50 -8.59 1.89
C GLY A 863 3.50 -7.27 2.66
N THR A 864 2.38 -6.55 2.69
CA THR A 864 2.19 -5.28 3.41
C THR A 864 1.33 -5.47 4.65
N THR A 865 1.73 -4.91 5.79
CA THR A 865 0.95 -4.99 7.04
C THR A 865 -0.47 -4.40 6.95
N ILE A 866 -0.74 -3.53 5.96
CA ILE A 866 -2.10 -3.02 5.70
C ILE A 866 -3.08 -4.19 5.47
N GLU A 867 -2.65 -5.28 4.83
CA GLU A 867 -3.49 -6.46 4.63
C GLU A 867 -3.88 -7.13 5.94
N ARG A 868 -2.94 -7.39 6.87
CA ARG A 868 -3.27 -7.98 8.18
C ARG A 868 -4.13 -7.09 9.05
N SER A 869 -3.98 -5.76 8.98
CA SER A 869 -4.89 -4.87 9.69
C SER A 869 -6.28 -4.83 9.07
N VAL A 870 -6.37 -4.97 7.74
CA VAL A 870 -7.63 -5.21 7.05
C VAL A 870 -8.19 -6.59 7.45
N GLU A 871 -7.39 -7.64 7.58
CA GLU A 871 -7.84 -8.97 8.03
C GLU A 871 -8.26 -9.00 9.50
N GLY A 872 -7.57 -8.27 10.36
CA GLY A 872 -7.86 -8.15 11.79
C GLY A 872 -9.12 -7.33 12.08
N VAL A 873 -9.43 -6.34 11.24
CA VAL A 873 -10.60 -5.44 11.40
C VAL A 873 -11.81 -5.92 10.58
N PHE A 874 -11.62 -6.40 9.36
CA PHE A 874 -12.71 -6.86 8.47
C PHE A 874 -12.90 -8.39 8.48
N GLY A 875 -12.09 -9.12 9.24
CA GLY A 875 -12.01 -10.58 9.15
C GLY A 875 -11.33 -11.02 7.85
N ASN A 876 -11.34 -12.33 7.57
CA ASN A 876 -10.79 -12.84 6.32
C ASN A 876 -11.54 -12.27 5.09
N VAL A 877 -11.01 -11.24 4.43
CA VAL A 877 -11.61 -10.61 3.23
C VAL A 877 -11.80 -11.63 2.11
N GLN A 878 -10.95 -12.67 2.06
CA GLN A 878 -11.14 -13.78 1.13
C GLN A 878 -12.46 -14.50 1.38
N LEU A 879 -12.96 -14.58 2.62
CA LEU A 879 -14.28 -15.13 2.92
C LEU A 879 -15.39 -14.28 2.29
N VAL A 880 -15.29 -12.95 2.33
CA VAL A 880 -16.26 -12.06 1.68
C VAL A 880 -16.24 -12.31 0.16
N LEU A 881 -15.05 -12.35 -0.45
CA LEU A 881 -14.90 -12.64 -1.88
C LEU A 881 -15.43 -14.02 -2.27
N VAL A 882 -15.14 -15.06 -1.49
CA VAL A 882 -15.67 -16.42 -1.67
C VAL A 882 -17.19 -16.42 -1.51
N ALA A 883 -17.74 -15.74 -0.51
CA ALA A 883 -19.18 -15.60 -0.30
C ALA A 883 -19.85 -14.95 -1.52
N LEU A 884 -19.25 -13.91 -2.10
CA LEU A 884 -19.76 -13.27 -3.32
C LEU A 884 -19.77 -14.23 -4.51
N VAL A 885 -18.71 -15.01 -4.71
CA VAL A 885 -18.66 -16.03 -5.79
C VAL A 885 -19.70 -17.12 -5.58
N VAL A 886 -19.88 -17.58 -4.34
CA VAL A 886 -20.89 -18.59 -3.99
C VAL A 886 -22.30 -18.06 -4.23
N LEU A 887 -22.61 -16.84 -3.76
CA LEU A 887 -23.91 -16.21 -3.98
C LEU A 887 -24.19 -15.95 -5.47
N ALA A 888 -23.18 -15.52 -6.23
CA ALA A 888 -23.28 -15.35 -7.68
C ALA A 888 -23.52 -16.70 -8.39
N GLY A 889 -22.84 -17.76 -7.94
CA GLY A 889 -23.04 -19.13 -8.42
C GLY A 889 -24.45 -19.64 -8.14
N LEU A 890 -24.95 -19.48 -6.91
CA LEU A 890 -26.32 -19.83 -6.52
C LEU A 890 -27.37 -19.06 -7.34
N SER A 891 -27.15 -17.76 -7.55
CA SER A 891 -27.97 -16.91 -8.42
C SER A 891 -28.00 -17.41 -9.85
N THR A 892 -26.85 -17.82 -10.37
CA THR A 892 -26.71 -18.38 -11.71
C THR A 892 -27.44 -19.71 -11.84
N VAL A 893 -27.32 -20.61 -10.86
CA VAL A 893 -28.04 -21.89 -10.84
C VAL A 893 -29.54 -21.64 -10.78
N GLY A 894 -30.04 -20.76 -9.91
CA GLY A 894 -31.46 -20.42 -9.82
C GLY A 894 -32.01 -19.85 -11.12
N SER A 895 -31.28 -18.91 -11.74
CA SER A 895 -31.67 -18.24 -12.98
C SER A 895 -31.67 -19.17 -14.20
N THR A 896 -30.64 -20.01 -14.32
CA THR A 896 -30.54 -21.02 -15.38
C THR A 896 -31.58 -22.13 -15.18
N THR A 897 -31.86 -22.55 -13.94
CA THR A 897 -32.93 -23.50 -13.61
C THR A 897 -34.27 -23.01 -14.14
N ALA A 898 -34.64 -21.75 -13.88
CA ALA A 898 -35.89 -21.21 -14.39
C ALA A 898 -35.93 -21.16 -15.92
N THR A 899 -34.83 -20.76 -16.56
CA THR A 899 -34.71 -20.68 -18.02
C THR A 899 -34.88 -22.07 -18.66
N PHE A 900 -34.20 -23.08 -18.14
CA PHE A 900 -34.31 -24.45 -18.65
C PHE A 900 -35.64 -25.11 -18.26
N ALA A 901 -36.18 -24.85 -17.09
CA ALA A 901 -37.51 -25.33 -16.70
C ALA A 901 -38.58 -24.83 -17.66
N GLN A 902 -38.48 -23.57 -18.13
CA GLN A 902 -39.34 -23.02 -19.16
C GLN A 902 -39.14 -23.70 -20.52
N ALA A 903 -37.89 -23.92 -20.93
CA ALA A 903 -37.57 -24.55 -22.21
C ALA A 903 -38.02 -26.02 -22.25
N VAL A 904 -37.81 -26.77 -21.17
CA VAL A 904 -38.27 -28.16 -20.99
C VAL A 904 -39.80 -28.20 -20.95
N HIS A 905 -40.45 -27.27 -20.24
CA HIS A 905 -41.91 -27.20 -20.19
C HIS A 905 -42.54 -26.96 -21.57
N ALA A 906 -41.91 -26.12 -22.41
CA ALA A 906 -42.35 -25.87 -23.78
C ALA A 906 -42.28 -27.12 -24.68
N ARG A 907 -41.57 -28.17 -24.24
CA ARG A 907 -41.40 -29.45 -24.93
C ARG A 907 -42.01 -30.63 -24.18
N ARG A 908 -42.84 -30.39 -23.16
CA ARG A 908 -43.47 -31.44 -22.34
C ARG A 908 -44.18 -32.52 -23.15
N GLN A 909 -44.82 -32.16 -24.26
CA GLN A 909 -45.50 -33.11 -25.14
C GLN A 909 -44.53 -34.06 -25.84
N SER A 910 -43.38 -33.57 -26.31
CA SER A 910 -42.34 -34.40 -26.94
C SER A 910 -41.70 -35.36 -25.93
N ILE A 911 -41.49 -34.89 -24.69
CA ILE A 911 -41.02 -35.72 -23.57
C ILE A 911 -42.05 -36.79 -23.21
N GLY A 912 -43.34 -36.42 -23.16
CA GLY A 912 -44.46 -37.35 -22.97
C GLY A 912 -44.47 -38.46 -24.04
N ILE A 913 -44.31 -38.10 -25.32
CA ILE A 913 -44.25 -39.06 -26.43
C ILE A 913 -43.07 -40.02 -26.27
N HIS A 914 -41.86 -39.53 -25.98
CA HIS A 914 -40.69 -40.41 -25.78
C HIS A 914 -40.90 -41.38 -24.60
N ARG A 915 -41.56 -40.93 -23.52
CA ARG A 915 -41.90 -41.80 -22.38
C ARG A 915 -42.98 -42.81 -22.72
N SER A 916 -43.96 -42.43 -23.53
CA SER A 916 -44.99 -43.35 -24.04
C SER A 916 -44.42 -44.44 -24.97
N VAL A 917 -43.29 -44.16 -25.64
CA VAL A 917 -42.57 -45.10 -26.51
C VAL A 917 -41.51 -45.93 -25.75
N GLY A 918 -41.40 -45.76 -24.43
CA GLY A 918 -40.56 -46.61 -23.57
C GLY A 918 -39.16 -46.05 -23.23
N ALA A 919 -38.88 -44.78 -23.51
CA ALA A 919 -37.59 -44.17 -23.13
C ALA A 919 -37.41 -44.12 -21.61
N THR A 920 -36.25 -44.56 -21.12
CA THR A 920 -35.93 -44.57 -19.68
C THR A 920 -35.63 -43.16 -19.16
N HIS A 921 -35.77 -42.95 -17.84
CA HIS A 921 -35.48 -41.66 -17.19
C HIS A 921 -34.05 -41.17 -17.50
N GLY A 922 -33.06 -42.08 -17.52
CA GLY A 922 -31.67 -41.76 -17.85
C GLY A 922 -31.46 -41.40 -19.33
N GLN A 923 -32.18 -42.03 -20.26
CA GLN A 923 -32.10 -41.69 -21.69
C GLN A 923 -32.64 -40.28 -21.96
N ILE A 924 -33.79 -39.93 -21.36
CA ILE A 924 -34.38 -38.60 -21.50
C ILE A 924 -33.48 -37.55 -20.86
N LEU A 925 -32.94 -37.84 -19.66
CA LEU A 925 -32.01 -36.94 -18.99
C LEU A 925 -30.77 -36.68 -19.86
N ARG A 926 -30.16 -37.73 -20.44
CA ARG A 926 -28.98 -37.59 -21.30
C ARG A 926 -29.25 -36.77 -22.57
N ILE A 927 -30.43 -36.90 -23.17
CA ILE A 927 -30.83 -36.11 -24.33
C ILE A 927 -30.98 -34.63 -23.95
N VAL A 928 -31.70 -34.33 -22.86
CA VAL A 928 -31.89 -32.96 -22.37
C VAL A 928 -30.56 -32.32 -21.97
N LEU A 929 -29.72 -33.03 -21.21
CA LEU A 929 -28.41 -32.54 -20.78
C LEU A 929 -27.46 -32.31 -21.96
N GLY A 930 -27.49 -33.19 -22.96
CA GLY A 930 -26.73 -33.00 -24.20
C GLY A 930 -27.12 -31.74 -24.96
N ASP A 931 -28.42 -31.44 -25.05
CA ASP A 931 -28.90 -30.19 -25.65
C ASP A 931 -28.56 -28.96 -24.81
N VAL A 932 -28.59 -29.08 -23.48
CA VAL A 932 -28.16 -28.02 -22.56
C VAL A 932 -26.68 -27.71 -22.77
N VAL A 933 -25.80 -28.71 -22.82
CA VAL A 933 -24.35 -28.49 -23.05
C VAL A 933 -24.10 -27.77 -24.39
N ARG A 934 -24.81 -28.15 -25.46
CA ARG A 934 -24.71 -27.49 -26.78
C ARG A 934 -25.12 -26.02 -26.76
N ILE A 935 -25.98 -25.61 -25.83
CA ILE A 935 -26.41 -24.22 -25.64
C ILE A 935 -25.51 -23.51 -24.62
N ALA A 936 -25.10 -24.20 -23.56
CA ALA A 936 -24.30 -23.65 -22.47
C ALA A 936 -22.88 -23.31 -22.91
N VAL A 937 -22.23 -24.12 -23.75
CA VAL A 937 -20.87 -23.82 -24.26
C VAL A 937 -20.80 -22.49 -25.01
N PRO A 938 -21.61 -22.24 -26.07
CA PRO A 938 -21.58 -20.95 -26.76
C PRO A 938 -22.08 -19.80 -25.87
N ALA A 939 -23.01 -20.06 -24.95
CA ALA A 939 -23.45 -19.05 -23.97
C ALA A 939 -22.33 -18.66 -23.00
N ALA A 940 -21.54 -19.63 -22.51
CA ALA A 940 -20.41 -19.40 -21.62
C ALA A 940 -19.27 -18.66 -22.33
N LEU A 941 -18.95 -19.02 -23.58
CA LEU A 941 -17.97 -18.28 -24.39
C LEU A 941 -18.40 -16.84 -24.63
N LEU A 942 -19.68 -16.63 -24.99
CA LEU A 942 -20.23 -15.28 -25.16
C LEU A 942 -20.21 -14.51 -23.84
N ALA A 943 -20.51 -15.17 -22.71
CA ALA A 943 -20.48 -14.56 -21.40
C ALA A 943 -19.09 -14.13 -20.97
N VAL A 944 -18.06 -14.95 -21.20
CA VAL A 944 -16.67 -14.58 -20.93
C VAL A 944 -16.24 -13.41 -21.83
N ALA A 945 -16.59 -13.45 -23.12
CA ALA A 945 -16.27 -12.35 -24.04
C ALA A 945 -16.95 -11.03 -23.62
N VAL A 946 -18.23 -11.08 -23.23
CA VAL A 946 -18.96 -9.91 -22.72
C VAL A 946 -18.39 -9.44 -21.38
N GLY A 947 -18.03 -10.35 -20.47
CA GLY A 947 -17.41 -10.02 -19.19
C GLY A 947 -16.07 -9.31 -19.35
N VAL A 948 -15.19 -9.84 -20.21
CA VAL A 948 -13.89 -9.21 -20.54
C VAL A 948 -14.10 -7.87 -21.23
N ALA A 949 -15.00 -7.77 -22.21
CA ALA A 949 -15.29 -6.51 -22.89
C ALA A 949 -15.85 -5.45 -21.94
N ALA A 950 -16.73 -5.84 -21.00
CA ALA A 950 -17.21 -4.97 -19.95
C ALA A 950 -16.05 -4.51 -19.06
N MET A 951 -15.22 -5.43 -18.58
CA MET A 951 -14.08 -5.09 -17.72
C MET A 951 -13.10 -4.11 -18.40
N LEU A 952 -12.82 -4.30 -19.70
CA LEU A 952 -12.01 -3.36 -20.49
C LEU A 952 -12.68 -1.99 -20.65
N ALA A 953 -14.01 -1.96 -20.83
CA ALA A 953 -14.76 -0.71 -20.93
C ALA A 953 -14.78 0.04 -19.60
N LEU A 954 -14.98 -0.67 -18.48
CA LEU A 954 -14.88 -0.11 -17.14
C LEU A 954 -13.47 0.42 -16.86
N ASN A 955 -12.43 -0.35 -17.18
CA ASN A 955 -11.05 0.10 -16.98
C ASN A 955 -10.75 1.38 -17.76
N ARG A 956 -11.16 1.44 -19.04
CA ARG A 956 -10.98 2.65 -19.86
C ARG A 956 -11.79 3.85 -19.38
N ALA A 957 -12.91 3.63 -18.71
CA ALA A 957 -13.70 4.69 -18.12
C ALA A 957 -13.12 5.22 -16.79
N GLY A 958 -12.01 4.66 -16.29
CA GLY A 958 -11.43 5.01 -14.98
C GLY A 958 -12.26 4.46 -13.80
N TRP A 959 -13.15 3.51 -14.08
CA TRP A 959 -14.16 3.01 -13.15
C TRP A 959 -13.68 1.83 -12.31
N LEU A 960 -12.43 1.41 -12.49
CA LEU A 960 -11.82 0.30 -11.76
C LEU A 960 -10.67 0.76 -10.87
N VAL A 961 -10.84 1.93 -10.25
CA VAL A 961 -9.91 2.50 -9.26
C VAL A 961 -10.55 2.39 -7.88
N PHE A 962 -9.85 1.79 -6.93
CA PHE A 962 -10.31 1.61 -5.55
C PHE A 962 -9.21 2.03 -4.60
N PHE A 963 -9.50 3.00 -3.72
CA PHE A 963 -8.51 3.59 -2.82
C PHE A 963 -7.28 4.13 -3.56
N GLY A 964 -7.45 4.54 -4.83
CA GLY A 964 -6.37 4.98 -5.71
C GLY A 964 -5.61 3.88 -6.45
N PHE A 965 -5.90 2.61 -6.15
CA PHE A 965 -5.29 1.46 -6.83
C PHE A 965 -6.11 1.04 -8.04
N ARG A 966 -5.46 0.88 -9.19
CA ARG A 966 -6.09 0.36 -10.39
C ARG A 966 -6.18 -1.16 -10.36
N LEU A 967 -7.35 -1.68 -10.71
CA LEU A 967 -7.52 -3.11 -10.98
C LEU A 967 -6.98 -3.47 -12.38
N SER A 968 -5.67 -3.31 -12.56
CA SER A 968 -4.96 -3.55 -13.81
C SER A 968 -4.47 -4.98 -13.96
N THR A 969 -5.10 -6.01 -13.38
CA THR A 969 -4.52 -7.35 -13.49
C THR A 969 -4.89 -7.99 -14.84
N PRO A 970 -3.92 -8.33 -15.72
CA PRO A 970 -4.22 -9.13 -16.91
C PRO A 970 -4.80 -10.46 -16.44
N THR A 971 -6.05 -10.73 -16.81
CA THR A 971 -6.73 -11.93 -16.33
C THR A 971 -6.02 -13.17 -16.92
N PRO A 972 -5.44 -14.05 -16.09
CA PRO A 972 -4.68 -15.16 -16.62
C PRO A 972 -5.59 -16.04 -17.49
N PRO A 973 -5.11 -16.56 -18.63
CA PRO A 973 -5.92 -17.39 -19.53
C PRO A 973 -6.56 -18.59 -18.81
N LEU A 974 -5.89 -19.12 -17.78
CA LEU A 974 -6.39 -20.21 -16.95
C LEU A 974 -7.66 -19.83 -16.17
N VAL A 975 -7.75 -18.60 -15.67
CA VAL A 975 -8.97 -18.08 -15.01
C VAL A 975 -10.11 -17.98 -16.01
N LEU A 976 -9.86 -17.52 -17.23
CA LEU A 976 -10.90 -17.43 -18.28
C LEU A 976 -11.42 -18.81 -18.69
N VAL A 977 -10.53 -19.80 -18.82
CA VAL A 977 -10.92 -21.20 -19.09
C VAL A 977 -11.70 -21.79 -17.92
N GLY A 978 -11.22 -21.60 -16.69
CA GLY A 978 -11.91 -22.02 -15.47
C GLY A 978 -13.31 -21.41 -15.36
N LEU A 979 -13.45 -20.13 -15.70
CA LEU A 979 -14.73 -19.42 -15.71
C LEU A 979 -15.70 -19.96 -16.76
N ALA A 980 -15.22 -20.27 -17.97
CA ALA A 980 -16.03 -20.89 -19.00
C ALA A 980 -16.52 -22.30 -18.57
N LEU A 981 -15.64 -23.11 -17.98
CA LEU A 981 -15.98 -24.44 -17.47
C LEU A 981 -16.97 -24.37 -16.30
N ALA A 982 -16.73 -23.47 -15.34
CA ALA A 982 -17.63 -23.21 -14.22
C ALA A 982 -19.01 -22.76 -14.72
N GLY A 983 -19.06 -21.83 -15.69
CA GLY A 983 -20.32 -21.38 -16.30
C GLY A 983 -21.11 -22.52 -16.96
N VAL A 984 -20.44 -23.41 -17.69
CA VAL A 984 -21.08 -24.62 -18.24
C VAL A 984 -21.56 -25.54 -17.13
N GLY A 985 -20.75 -25.77 -16.09
CA GLY A 985 -21.12 -26.57 -14.92
C GLY A 985 -22.36 -26.05 -14.20
N LEU A 986 -22.43 -24.74 -13.92
CA LEU A 986 -23.58 -24.08 -13.30
C LEU A 986 -24.83 -24.18 -14.17
N ALA A 987 -24.71 -24.02 -15.49
CA ALA A 987 -25.83 -24.19 -16.41
C ALA A 987 -26.35 -25.64 -16.45
N VAL A 988 -25.45 -26.63 -16.37
CA VAL A 988 -25.79 -28.05 -16.29
C VAL A 988 -26.48 -28.38 -14.96
N LEU A 989 -25.97 -27.86 -13.83
CA LEU A 989 -26.62 -27.98 -12.52
C LEU A 989 -28.02 -27.37 -12.51
N GLY A 990 -28.18 -26.17 -13.08
CA GLY A 990 -29.49 -25.54 -13.22
C GLY A 990 -30.44 -26.36 -14.10
N ALA A 991 -29.95 -26.92 -15.21
CA ALA A 991 -30.75 -27.81 -16.04
C ALA A 991 -31.12 -29.12 -15.35
N LEU A 992 -30.23 -29.71 -14.54
CA LEU A 992 -30.53 -30.90 -13.73
C LEU A 992 -31.68 -30.60 -12.77
N ALA A 993 -31.56 -29.54 -11.97
CA ALA A 993 -32.60 -29.10 -11.05
C ALA A 993 -33.94 -28.84 -11.77
N ALA A 994 -33.88 -28.26 -12.97
CA ALA A 994 -35.06 -27.99 -13.79
C ALA A 994 -35.73 -29.25 -14.37
N THR A 995 -34.96 -30.31 -14.63
CA THR A 995 -35.42 -31.51 -15.35
C THR A 995 -35.97 -32.58 -14.39
N VAL A 996 -35.43 -32.68 -13.18
CA VAL A 996 -35.85 -33.68 -12.16
C VAL A 996 -37.37 -33.74 -11.94
N PRO A 997 -38.10 -32.62 -11.75
CA PRO A 997 -39.56 -32.66 -11.52
C PRO A 997 -40.37 -33.18 -12.72
N TYR A 998 -39.82 -33.10 -13.93
CA TYR A 998 -40.50 -33.58 -15.14
C TYR A 998 -40.25 -35.08 -15.39
N LEU A 999 -39.15 -35.61 -14.85
CA LEU A 999 -38.85 -37.04 -14.92
C LEU A 999 -39.75 -37.83 -13.96
N THR A 1000 -40.12 -37.26 -12.81
CA THR A 1000 -40.98 -37.92 -11.81
C THR A 1000 -42.48 -37.81 -12.09
N ALA A 1001 -42.90 -36.91 -13.00
CA ALA A 1001 -44.31 -36.79 -13.39
C ALA A 1001 -44.82 -38.06 -14.12
N SER A 1002 -46.13 -38.33 -14.14
CA SER A 1002 -46.68 -39.46 -14.92
C SER A 1002 -46.77 -39.10 -16.42
N PRO A 1003 -46.53 -40.05 -17.36
CA PRO A 1003 -46.56 -39.76 -18.81
C PRO A 1003 -47.88 -39.13 -19.28
N VAL A 1004 -49.00 -39.56 -18.70
CA VAL A 1004 -50.35 -39.07 -19.01
C VAL A 1004 -50.53 -37.60 -18.62
N SER A 1005 -49.89 -37.14 -17.54
CA SER A 1005 -49.96 -35.74 -17.09
C SER A 1005 -49.16 -34.76 -17.98
N LEU A 1006 -48.31 -35.28 -18.86
CA LEU A 1006 -47.46 -34.48 -19.76
C LEU A 1006 -48.08 -34.27 -21.15
N LEU A 1007 -49.13 -35.03 -21.49
CA LEU A 1007 -49.89 -34.89 -22.72
C LEU A 1007 -50.99 -33.82 -22.52
N PRO A 1008 -51.29 -32.98 -23.52
CA PRO A 1008 -52.46 -32.10 -23.45
C PRO A 1008 -53.70 -32.97 -23.26
N ALA A 1009 -54.53 -32.66 -22.26
CA ALA A 1009 -55.90 -33.17 -22.25
C ALA A 1009 -56.56 -32.60 -23.51
N GLY A 1010 -56.72 -33.43 -24.53
CA GLY A 1010 -57.48 -33.05 -25.71
C GLY A 1010 -58.86 -32.62 -25.25
N ASP A 1011 -59.38 -31.53 -25.83
CA ASP A 1011 -60.78 -31.19 -25.77
C ASP A 1011 -61.58 -32.46 -25.99
N ARG A 1012 -62.27 -32.93 -24.95
CA ARG A 1012 -63.37 -33.87 -25.16
C ARG A 1012 -64.36 -33.11 -26.02
N VAL A 1013 -64.34 -33.37 -27.32
CA VAL A 1013 -65.49 -33.14 -28.18
C VAL A 1013 -66.66 -33.81 -27.46
N GLN A 1014 -67.51 -33.00 -26.84
CA GLN A 1014 -68.84 -33.44 -26.44
C GLN A 1014 -69.51 -33.90 -27.72
N LEU A 1015 -69.59 -35.22 -27.90
CA LEU A 1015 -70.47 -35.80 -28.90
C LEU A 1015 -71.89 -35.30 -28.61
N PRO A 1016 -72.64 -34.83 -29.61
CA PRO A 1016 -74.02 -34.44 -29.40
C PRO A 1016 -74.79 -35.67 -28.96
N THR A 1017 -75.31 -35.66 -27.73
CA THR A 1017 -76.26 -36.67 -27.29
C THR A 1017 -77.51 -36.50 -28.13
N ALA A 1018 -77.74 -37.44 -29.05
CA ALA A 1018 -78.92 -37.46 -29.89
C ALA A 1018 -80.18 -37.58 -29.02
N GLU A 1019 -81.13 -36.68 -29.26
CA GLU A 1019 -82.50 -36.78 -28.81
C GLU A 1019 -83.14 -38.11 -29.24
N ARG A 1020 -83.70 -38.84 -28.28
CA ARG A 1020 -84.93 -39.62 -28.47
C ARG A 1020 -85.81 -39.40 -27.25
N GLY A 1021 -86.85 -38.60 -27.44
CA GLY A 1021 -87.96 -38.52 -26.49
C GLY A 1021 -88.91 -39.71 -26.65
N ARG A 1022 -89.55 -40.11 -25.54
CA ARG A 1022 -91.02 -40.01 -25.37
C ARG A 1022 -91.47 -40.59 -24.02
N GLN A 1023 -92.35 -39.82 -23.37
CA GLN A 1023 -93.59 -40.21 -22.66
C GLN A 1023 -93.45 -41.09 -21.40
N SER A 1024 -93.67 -40.55 -20.20
CA SER A 1024 -94.95 -40.18 -19.55
C SER A 1024 -95.65 -41.36 -18.88
N ASP A 1025 -95.56 -41.38 -17.55
CA ASP A 1025 -96.49 -41.85 -16.51
C ASP A 1025 -95.59 -42.32 -15.35
N GLY A 1026 -95.78 -41.92 -14.10
CA GLY A 1026 -97.02 -41.68 -13.40
C GLY A 1026 -97.04 -42.64 -12.22
N ARG A 1027 -97.14 -42.07 -11.00
CA ARG A 1027 -97.52 -42.71 -9.72
C ARG A 1027 -96.49 -43.52 -8.91
N GLU A 1028 -96.20 -42.90 -7.75
CA GLU A 1028 -96.52 -43.36 -6.39
C GLU A 1028 -95.63 -44.38 -5.63
N GLN A 1029 -95.54 -44.05 -4.33
CA GLN A 1029 -95.32 -44.88 -3.13
C GLN A 1029 -93.89 -45.07 -2.59
N ARG A 1030 -93.56 -44.11 -1.71
CA ARG A 1030 -93.23 -44.22 -0.26
C ARG A 1030 -92.24 -45.30 0.28
N PRO A 1031 -91.58 -44.98 1.43
CA PRO A 1031 -90.31 -45.56 1.93
C PRO A 1031 -90.60 -46.51 3.13
N PRO A 1032 -89.76 -46.69 4.19
CA PRO A 1032 -88.30 -46.59 4.46
C PRO A 1032 -87.81 -47.96 5.07
N PRO A 1033 -86.93 -48.13 6.09
CA PRO A 1033 -85.86 -47.31 6.70
C PRO A 1033 -84.54 -48.08 7.04
N ASP A 1034 -83.58 -47.29 7.55
CA ASP A 1034 -82.73 -47.54 8.74
C ASP A 1034 -81.49 -48.44 8.79
N ALA A 1035 -80.62 -47.93 9.69
CA ALA A 1035 -79.62 -48.58 10.53
C ALA A 1035 -78.24 -48.81 9.90
N SER A 1036 -77.12 -48.51 10.55
CA SER A 1036 -76.85 -47.99 11.90
C SER A 1036 -75.32 -47.94 12.09
N ASP A 1037 -74.86 -47.01 12.94
CA ASP A 1037 -73.83 -47.15 13.99
C ASP A 1037 -72.44 -47.72 13.66
N ASP A 1038 -71.34 -47.33 14.32
CA ASP A 1038 -70.99 -46.24 15.23
C ASP A 1038 -69.44 -46.24 15.31
N ASP A 1039 -68.90 -45.26 16.05
CA ASP A 1039 -67.50 -44.99 16.47
C ASP A 1039 -66.56 -44.19 15.53
#